data_AF-A0A9D3XH92-F1
#
_entry.id   AF-A0A9D3XH92-F1
#
_cell.length_a   1.000
_cell.length_b   1.000
_cell.length_c   1.000
_cell.angle_alpha   90.00
_cell.angle_beta   90.00
_cell.angle_gamma   90.00
#
_symmetry.space_group_name_H-M   'P 1'
#
loop_
_entity.id
_entity.type
_entity.pdbx_description
1 polymer ?
#
loop_
_entity_poly.entity_id
_entity_poly.type
_entity_poly.pdbx_seq_one_letter_code
_entity_poly.pdbx_strand_id
1 'polypeptide(L)'
;MAYLLGNPNCMESLRKDITDLQGAIIDVFSRTGAVRYPSWKFPNKVSCDLDLVALLEHYDYVENDPEFTQHSHVMLLELVIDRLLLLLQSFTGYMENLISEQAVPPSQAVGPCMSIGLAVRKYWNSTLKLGALQQQLVTEKKSNRRDSSALKSTLQDVKAENEHLKSCSHVISESGASLASAQSAILCLPQTIHGPDCDFSDISQPRSAYGVTKNVCSVHSQTIESSLVPCDACASGQASLREVGKAIISICHNQNIPSSLGKFQEMVEETLGNKPLTAMDMSFWASEQSKDLSRIKKHLGVLMQLINPLKAELEESEKQRDELRKQVEDFDKLLQKENETQEQQRKEAEQYLEEKIKENLQITAKLEQDKEDLRTGAVVLEERISTLKEELLSQQATIRELELTKNTLLEEMRTKMDHKSQMTKLEDQVQLLTSQLENTSHALSGATTQLDKEKAKVESMLRHEESLQAKQRALLQQLDCLDQECEELRASLGEAEDDKAKLEHQLKERQAEKQHVQGQLEAQQQLMENLQQEKLSFEQSTSELLRNISELDELLQEMKERERLLVSFPDLHIPAEAQFECTGNITDDMEKQLRANNIRISILEEENSRLRTALAKMKEAAQQGVLRLIPQTQLWAHFSSRTGSKDGMTDPHKASTGKPALTQRPPSSTVPRRLASGQASSQSTALQRPPSSQPKPSSAEAMWKAVSCVSLPVETSAISTYARLKGKGSAARVQARSAHSPRNHQK
;
A
#
# COMPACT_ATOMS: atom_id res chain seq x y z
N MET A 1 -17.98 51.30 21.93
CA MET A 1 -19.45 51.39 22.02
C MET A 1 -20.07 52.24 20.90
N ALA A 2 -19.52 53.42 20.56
CA ALA A 2 -20.11 54.32 19.54
C ALA A 2 -20.52 53.67 18.20
N TYR A 3 -19.80 52.65 17.70
CA TYR A 3 -20.08 51.96 16.43
C TYR A 3 -21.45 51.22 16.34
N LEU A 4 -22.25 51.18 17.41
CA LEU A 4 -23.59 50.57 17.42
C LEU A 4 -24.73 51.61 17.47
N LEU A 5 -24.43 52.89 17.69
CA LEU A 5 -25.44 53.94 17.73
C LEU A 5 -26.08 54.10 16.33
N GLY A 6 -27.42 54.09 16.27
CA GLY A 6 -28.15 54.14 15.00
C GLY A 6 -28.10 52.87 14.15
N ASN A 7 -27.60 51.74 14.68
CA ASN A 7 -27.66 50.47 13.95
C ASN A 7 -29.13 49.97 13.82
N PRO A 8 -29.62 49.61 12.60
CA PRO A 8 -31.03 49.26 12.39
C PRO A 8 -31.46 48.02 13.17
N ASN A 9 -30.62 46.97 13.26
CA ASN A 9 -30.95 45.76 14.01
C ASN A 9 -31.08 46.03 15.51
N CYS A 10 -30.28 46.96 16.05
CA CYS A 10 -30.39 47.39 17.43
C CYS A 10 -31.65 48.23 17.67
N MET A 11 -32.02 49.11 16.72
CA MET A 11 -33.26 49.88 16.82
C MET A 11 -34.49 48.99 16.75
N GLU A 12 -34.55 48.02 15.84
CA GLU A 12 -35.65 47.06 15.75
C GLU A 12 -35.78 46.21 17.03
N SER A 13 -34.66 45.81 17.64
CA SER A 13 -34.69 45.19 18.97
C SER A 13 -35.34 46.12 20.01
N LEU A 14 -34.92 47.39 20.09
CA LEU A 14 -35.48 48.34 21.06
C LEU A 14 -36.98 48.62 20.80
N ARG A 15 -37.42 48.72 19.54
CA ARG A 15 -38.84 48.86 19.16
C ARG A 15 -39.66 47.67 19.69
N LYS A 16 -39.12 46.45 19.52
CA LYS A 16 -39.72 45.23 20.05
C LYS A 16 -39.70 45.20 21.59
N ASP A 17 -38.58 45.52 22.23
CA ASP A 17 -38.42 45.51 23.68
C ASP A 17 -39.42 46.48 24.35
N ILE A 18 -39.65 47.67 23.77
CA ILE A 18 -40.70 48.61 24.21
C ILE A 18 -42.10 47.98 24.11
N THR A 19 -42.36 47.22 23.03
CA THR A 19 -43.66 46.59 22.75
C THR A 19 -43.92 45.42 23.72
N ASP A 20 -42.95 44.54 23.91
CA ASP A 20 -43.02 43.40 24.85
C ASP A 20 -43.15 43.89 26.30
N LEU A 21 -42.42 44.95 26.68
CA LEU A 21 -42.57 45.60 28.00
C LEU A 21 -43.94 46.27 28.17
N GLN A 22 -44.49 46.91 27.14
CA GLN A 22 -45.84 47.48 27.21
C GLN A 22 -46.91 46.39 27.38
N GLY A 23 -46.75 45.22 26.75
CA GLY A 23 -47.58 44.05 27.02
C GLY A 23 -47.55 43.64 28.49
N ALA A 24 -46.36 43.52 29.08
CA ALA A 24 -46.20 43.20 30.50
C ALA A 24 -46.80 44.26 31.44
N ILE A 25 -46.73 45.55 31.08
CA ILE A 25 -47.38 46.64 31.84
C ILE A 25 -48.90 46.50 31.80
N ILE A 26 -49.49 46.20 30.64
CA ILE A 26 -50.94 45.98 30.48
C ILE A 26 -51.41 44.78 31.33
N ASP A 27 -50.65 43.69 31.34
CA ASP A 27 -50.93 42.51 32.17
C ASP A 27 -50.95 42.83 33.68
N VAL A 28 -50.05 43.69 34.16
CA VAL A 28 -50.07 44.15 35.57
C VAL A 28 -51.25 45.11 35.81
N PHE A 29 -51.47 46.07 34.91
CA PHE A 29 -52.59 47.03 34.98
C PHE A 29 -53.96 46.35 35.01
N SER A 30 -54.12 45.18 34.37
CA SER A 30 -55.35 44.37 34.47
C SER A 30 -55.72 43.97 35.91
N ARG A 31 -54.75 44.00 36.84
CA ARG A 31 -54.89 43.62 38.25
C ARG A 31 -54.78 44.79 39.22
N THR A 32 -54.03 45.83 38.87
CA THR A 32 -53.81 47.01 39.72
C THR A 32 -54.70 48.20 39.40
N GLY A 33 -55.27 48.26 38.20
CA GLY A 33 -55.61 49.52 37.55
C GLY A 33 -54.35 50.21 36.98
N ALA A 34 -54.56 51.25 36.17
CA ALA A 34 -53.45 52.01 35.58
C ALA A 34 -52.72 52.85 36.65
N VAL A 35 -51.43 52.57 36.85
CA VAL A 35 -50.60 53.23 37.87
C VAL A 35 -49.98 54.50 37.29
N ARG A 36 -50.23 55.63 37.95
CA ARG A 36 -49.96 56.97 37.40
C ARG A 36 -48.70 57.60 37.99
N TYR A 37 -47.60 57.52 37.26
CA TYR A 37 -46.35 58.25 37.55
C TYR A 37 -45.92 59.12 36.35
N PRO A 38 -45.20 60.23 36.58
CA PRO A 38 -44.57 61.02 35.52
C PRO A 38 -43.62 60.18 34.67
N SER A 39 -43.58 60.43 33.37
CA SER A 39 -42.67 59.77 32.43
C SER A 39 -41.21 60.19 32.69
N TRP A 40 -40.31 59.21 32.67
CA TRP A 40 -38.87 59.38 32.70
C TRP A 40 -38.39 60.18 31.48
N LYS A 41 -38.84 59.80 30.27
CA LYS A 41 -38.45 60.51 29.04
C LYS A 41 -39.16 61.87 28.90
N PHE A 42 -40.42 61.97 29.33
CA PHE A 42 -41.26 63.15 29.18
C PHE A 42 -41.88 63.57 30.54
N PRO A 43 -41.13 64.21 31.46
CA PRO A 43 -41.60 64.50 32.83
C PRO A 43 -42.86 65.40 32.93
N ASN A 44 -43.28 66.02 31.82
CA ASN A 44 -44.53 66.77 31.68
C ASN A 44 -45.73 65.90 31.25
N LYS A 45 -45.56 64.59 31.07
CA LYS A 45 -46.59 63.61 30.73
C LYS A 45 -46.63 62.49 31.78
N VAL A 46 -47.77 61.82 31.91
CA VAL A 46 -47.89 60.60 32.73
C VAL A 46 -47.42 59.41 31.89
N SER A 47 -46.60 58.53 32.46
CA SER A 47 -45.98 57.39 31.77
C SER A 47 -47.00 56.37 31.25
N CYS A 48 -48.10 56.12 31.97
CA CYS A 48 -49.18 55.23 31.52
C CYS A 48 -49.99 55.82 30.36
N ASP A 49 -49.95 57.15 30.17
CA ASP A 49 -50.76 57.89 29.19
C ASP A 49 -49.92 58.30 27.95
N LEU A 50 -48.77 57.65 27.72
CA LEU A 50 -47.95 57.85 26.51
C LEU A 50 -48.52 57.06 25.33
N ASP A 51 -48.78 57.75 24.21
CA ASP A 51 -49.06 57.13 22.92
C ASP A 51 -47.79 56.52 22.33
N LEU A 52 -47.57 55.23 22.61
CA LEU A 52 -46.43 54.48 22.11
C LEU A 52 -46.52 54.16 20.61
N VAL A 53 -47.71 54.19 20.01
CA VAL A 53 -47.85 53.96 18.56
C VAL A 53 -47.27 55.16 17.83
N ALA A 54 -47.72 56.37 18.16
CA ALA A 54 -47.18 57.61 17.60
C ALA A 54 -45.69 57.81 17.93
N LEU A 55 -45.21 57.38 19.10
CA LEU A 55 -43.79 57.46 19.47
C LEU A 55 -42.91 56.47 18.67
N LEU A 56 -43.38 55.24 18.43
CA LEU A 56 -42.66 54.26 17.62
C LEU A 56 -42.74 54.57 16.12
N GLU A 57 -43.82 55.18 15.63
CA GLU A 57 -43.89 55.73 14.27
C GLU A 57 -42.96 56.94 14.10
N HIS A 58 -42.78 57.77 15.13
CA HIS A 58 -41.93 58.95 15.07
C HIS A 58 -40.43 58.64 15.20
N TYR A 59 -40.03 57.69 16.07
CA TYR A 59 -38.62 57.36 16.29
C TYR A 59 -38.21 56.08 15.57
N ASP A 60 -37.91 56.21 14.28
CA ASP A 60 -37.51 55.08 13.43
C ASP A 60 -36.16 55.27 12.70
N TYR A 61 -35.69 54.21 12.05
CA TYR A 61 -34.45 54.19 11.25
C TYR A 61 -34.63 54.92 9.90
N VAL A 62 -33.73 55.86 9.58
CA VAL A 62 -33.75 56.61 8.33
C VAL A 62 -32.37 56.51 7.66
N GLU A 63 -32.28 55.69 6.61
CA GLU A 63 -31.02 55.32 5.93
C GLU A 63 -30.17 56.52 5.47
N ASN A 64 -30.81 57.65 5.14
CA ASN A 64 -30.15 58.86 4.65
C ASN A 64 -29.98 59.97 5.71
N ASP A 65 -30.38 59.73 6.97
CA ASP A 65 -30.20 60.68 8.07
C ASP A 65 -29.59 59.98 9.30
N PRO A 66 -28.25 60.00 9.44
CA PRO A 66 -27.57 59.36 10.57
C PRO A 66 -27.73 60.13 11.88
N GLU A 67 -28.01 61.44 11.85
CA GLU A 67 -28.18 62.25 13.07
C GLU A 67 -29.56 61.98 13.69
N PHE A 68 -30.61 62.00 12.86
CA PHE A 68 -31.95 61.58 13.26
C PHE A 68 -31.97 60.12 13.69
N THR A 69 -31.33 59.22 12.95
CA THR A 69 -31.29 57.79 13.29
C THR A 69 -30.57 57.53 14.62
N GLN A 70 -29.47 58.25 14.91
CA GLN A 70 -28.82 58.19 16.23
C GLN A 70 -29.69 58.78 17.34
N HIS A 71 -30.40 59.88 17.07
CA HIS A 71 -31.36 60.46 18.01
C HIS A 71 -32.50 59.49 18.32
N SER A 72 -33.13 58.90 17.30
CA SER A 72 -34.18 57.88 17.42
C SER A 72 -33.70 56.66 18.20
N HIS A 73 -32.48 56.16 17.96
CA HIS A 73 -31.90 55.07 18.74
C HIS A 73 -31.79 55.41 20.25
N VAL A 74 -31.34 56.62 20.59
CA VAL A 74 -31.28 57.08 21.98
C VAL A 74 -32.68 57.29 22.56
N MET A 75 -33.62 57.84 21.79
CA MET A 75 -35.01 58.02 22.21
C MET A 75 -35.73 56.70 22.50
N LEU A 76 -35.48 55.65 21.69
CA LEU A 76 -35.96 54.30 21.95
C LEU A 76 -35.34 53.71 23.23
N LEU A 77 -34.03 53.89 23.46
CA LEU A 77 -33.37 53.43 24.68
C LEU A 77 -33.95 54.11 25.94
N GLU A 78 -34.18 55.42 25.89
CA GLU A 78 -34.84 56.17 26.97
C GLU A 78 -36.30 55.75 27.18
N LEU A 79 -37.01 55.34 26.13
CA LEU A 79 -38.36 54.74 26.23
C LEU A 79 -38.33 53.35 26.86
N VAL A 80 -37.32 52.51 26.59
CA VAL A 80 -37.12 51.24 27.32
C VAL A 80 -36.94 51.49 28.82
N ILE A 81 -36.13 52.49 29.20
CA ILE A 81 -35.95 52.89 30.60
C ILE A 81 -37.28 53.37 31.21
N ASP A 82 -38.06 54.17 30.47
CA ASP A 82 -39.39 54.63 30.88
C ASP A 82 -40.37 53.46 31.13
N ARG A 83 -40.44 52.50 30.20
CA ARG A 83 -41.27 51.29 30.36
C ARG A 83 -40.82 50.43 31.54
N LEU A 84 -39.51 50.19 31.70
CA LEU A 84 -38.97 49.43 32.83
C LEU A 84 -39.31 50.07 34.18
N LEU A 85 -39.22 51.40 34.28
CA LEU A 85 -39.59 52.14 35.48
C LEU A 85 -41.09 52.07 35.76
N LEU A 86 -41.94 52.24 34.73
CA LEU A 86 -43.39 52.10 34.89
C LEU A 86 -43.76 50.68 35.32
N LEU A 87 -43.18 49.64 34.73
CA LEU A 87 -43.43 48.24 35.08
C LEU A 87 -43.03 47.96 36.54
N LEU A 88 -41.88 48.47 36.99
CA LEU A 88 -41.40 48.34 38.37
C LEU A 88 -42.31 49.06 39.38
N GLN A 89 -42.77 50.27 39.03
CA GLN A 89 -43.75 51.03 39.81
C GLN A 89 -45.11 50.32 39.85
N SER A 90 -45.51 49.69 38.74
CA SER A 90 -46.76 48.92 38.62
C SER A 90 -46.74 47.68 39.51
N PHE A 91 -45.65 46.91 39.49
CA PHE A 91 -45.46 45.79 40.42
C PHE A 91 -45.35 46.25 41.88
N THR A 92 -44.81 47.45 42.14
CA THR A 92 -44.83 48.03 43.50
C THR A 92 -46.26 48.25 43.97
N GLY A 93 -47.11 48.85 43.14
CA GLY A 93 -48.54 49.01 43.41
C GLY A 93 -49.29 47.68 43.56
N TYR A 94 -48.94 46.66 42.75
CA TYR A 94 -49.49 45.31 42.89
C TYR A 94 -49.16 44.67 44.23
N MET A 95 -47.90 44.76 44.67
CA MET A 95 -47.49 44.23 45.98
C MET A 95 -48.11 45.04 47.13
N GLU A 96 -48.21 46.37 47.03
CA GLU A 96 -48.88 47.20 48.04
C GLU A 96 -50.38 46.88 48.15
N ASN A 97 -51.06 46.64 47.01
CA ASN A 97 -52.45 46.17 47.01
C ASN A 97 -52.60 44.74 47.57
N LEU A 98 -51.61 43.85 47.43
CA LEU A 98 -51.63 42.51 48.04
C LEU A 98 -51.28 42.52 49.54
N ILE A 99 -50.56 43.53 50.01
CA ILE A 99 -50.22 43.75 51.44
C ILE A 99 -51.38 44.41 52.19
N SER A 100 -52.28 45.09 51.48
CA SER A 100 -53.44 45.78 52.06
C SER A 100 -54.71 44.94 51.96
N GLU A 101 -55.55 44.93 53.01
CA GLU A 101 -56.87 44.28 52.99
C GLU A 101 -57.93 45.07 52.19
N GLN A 102 -57.52 46.17 51.52
CA GLN A 102 -58.42 47.07 50.80
C GLN A 102 -58.89 46.45 49.48
N ALA A 103 -60.07 45.84 49.47
CA ALA A 103 -60.66 45.13 48.32
C ALA A 103 -60.96 45.98 47.06
N VAL A 104 -60.64 47.27 47.05
CA VAL A 104 -60.81 48.19 45.91
C VAL A 104 -59.56 49.08 45.80
N PRO A 105 -58.83 49.07 44.66
CA PRO A 105 -57.72 50.00 44.46
C PRO A 105 -58.20 51.46 44.52
N PRO A 106 -57.58 52.34 45.32
CA PRO A 106 -57.95 53.75 45.35
C PRO A 106 -57.61 54.40 44.01
N SER A 107 -58.43 55.37 43.57
CA SER A 107 -58.16 56.17 42.37
C SER A 107 -56.90 57.02 42.56
N GLN A 108 -55.75 56.50 42.13
CA GLN A 108 -54.46 57.16 42.33
C GLN A 108 -54.38 58.48 41.56
N ALA A 109 -54.19 59.57 42.30
CA ALA A 109 -53.63 60.80 41.75
C ALA A 109 -52.21 60.52 41.21
N VAL A 110 -51.74 61.38 40.29
CA VAL A 110 -50.38 61.22 39.74
C VAL A 110 -49.35 61.28 40.88
N GLY A 111 -48.57 60.21 41.02
CA GLY A 111 -47.56 60.09 42.05
C GLY A 111 -46.44 61.13 41.86
N PRO A 112 -45.69 61.47 42.92
CA PRO A 112 -44.56 62.40 42.81
C PRO A 112 -43.48 61.84 41.87
N CYS A 113 -42.70 62.72 41.24
CA CYS A 113 -41.50 62.32 40.52
C CYS A 113 -40.54 61.55 41.45
N MET A 114 -40.31 60.27 41.17
CA MET A 114 -39.39 59.42 41.93
C MET A 114 -38.09 59.23 41.15
N SER A 115 -36.94 59.29 41.82
CA SER A 115 -35.67 58.87 41.22
C SER A 115 -35.64 57.34 41.05
N ILE A 116 -34.87 56.85 40.08
CA ILE A 116 -34.71 55.41 39.80
C ILE A 116 -34.39 54.62 41.07
N GLY A 117 -33.39 55.07 41.85
CA GLY A 117 -33.00 54.42 43.10
C GLY A 117 -34.09 54.40 44.17
N LEU A 118 -34.99 55.39 44.19
CA LEU A 118 -36.13 55.41 45.11
C LEU A 118 -37.26 54.47 44.64
N ALA A 119 -37.52 54.39 43.34
CA ALA A 119 -38.47 53.43 42.76
C ALA A 119 -38.03 51.98 43.02
N VAL A 120 -36.76 51.66 42.74
CA VAL A 120 -36.16 50.34 43.02
C VAL A 120 -36.21 50.01 44.52
N ARG A 121 -35.89 50.98 45.40
CA ARG A 121 -35.98 50.78 46.86
C ARG A 121 -37.42 50.54 47.32
N LYS A 122 -38.41 51.27 46.76
CA LYS A 122 -39.83 51.09 47.11
C LYS A 122 -40.33 49.71 46.67
N TYR A 123 -40.00 49.30 45.44
CA TYR A 123 -40.27 47.96 44.93
C TYR A 123 -39.71 46.87 45.86
N TRP A 124 -38.40 46.91 46.13
CA TRP A 124 -37.71 45.89 46.92
C TRP A 124 -38.25 45.78 48.35
N ASN A 125 -38.50 46.92 49.01
CA ASN A 125 -39.10 46.96 50.34
C ASN A 125 -40.52 46.34 50.34
N SER A 126 -41.30 46.52 49.26
CA SER A 126 -42.62 45.89 49.13
C SER A 126 -42.51 44.38 48.85
N THR A 127 -41.53 43.94 48.06
CA THR A 127 -41.24 42.49 47.87
C THR A 127 -40.86 41.82 49.19
N LEU A 128 -40.00 42.44 49.99
CA LEU A 128 -39.60 41.91 51.30
C LEU A 128 -40.78 41.84 52.28
N LYS A 129 -41.65 42.86 52.32
CA LYS A 129 -42.88 42.83 53.14
C LYS A 129 -43.83 41.71 52.72
N LEU A 130 -44.06 41.53 51.41
CA LEU A 130 -44.92 40.46 50.91
C LEU A 130 -44.33 39.08 51.20
N GLY A 131 -43.00 38.92 51.08
CA GLY A 131 -42.29 37.69 51.45
C GLY A 131 -42.39 37.38 52.94
N ALA A 132 -42.26 38.38 53.81
CA ALA A 132 -42.43 38.22 55.26
C ALA A 132 -43.86 37.79 55.63
N LEU A 133 -44.89 38.42 55.04
CA LEU A 133 -46.29 38.02 55.23
C LEU A 133 -46.54 36.59 54.71
N GLN A 134 -45.99 36.22 53.55
CA GLN A 134 -46.11 34.86 53.02
C GLN A 134 -45.42 33.83 53.93
N GLN A 135 -44.26 34.18 54.53
CA GLN A 135 -43.57 33.34 55.50
C GLN A 135 -44.37 33.20 56.80
N GLN A 136 -44.95 34.28 57.32
CA GLN A 136 -45.85 34.28 58.48
C GLN A 136 -47.09 33.41 58.23
N LEU A 137 -47.77 33.58 57.09
CA LEU A 137 -48.94 32.77 56.72
C LEU A 137 -48.57 31.27 56.61
N VAL A 138 -47.36 30.95 56.16
CA VAL A 138 -46.84 29.57 56.12
C VAL A 138 -46.49 29.04 57.51
N THR A 139 -46.01 29.85 58.45
CA THR A 139 -45.79 29.41 59.84
C THR A 139 -47.10 29.27 60.62
N GLU A 140 -48.05 30.19 60.46
CA GLU A 140 -49.41 30.08 61.03
C GLU A 140 -50.16 28.86 60.49
N LYS A 141 -50.08 28.59 59.18
CA LYS A 141 -50.67 27.39 58.56
C LYS A 141 -49.97 26.09 58.98
N LYS A 142 -48.72 26.16 59.45
CA LYS A 142 -48.02 25.04 60.11
C LYS A 142 -48.40 24.91 61.59
N SER A 143 -48.59 26.02 62.31
CA SER A 143 -49.08 26.02 63.70
C SER A 143 -50.48 25.46 63.77
N ASN A 144 -51.46 26.06 63.07
CA ASN A 144 -52.84 25.59 63.05
C ASN A 144 -52.99 24.10 62.66
N ARG A 145 -52.05 23.54 61.89
CA ARG A 145 -51.98 22.10 61.56
C ARG A 145 -51.39 21.22 62.69
N ARG A 146 -50.53 21.77 63.56
CA ARG A 146 -50.16 21.16 64.85
C ARG A 146 -51.27 21.34 65.88
N ASP A 147 -51.84 22.52 66.00
CA ASP A 147 -52.82 22.86 67.03
C ASP A 147 -54.12 22.05 66.86
N SER A 148 -54.58 21.87 65.62
CA SER A 148 -55.68 20.93 65.27
C SER A 148 -55.33 19.43 65.41
N SER A 149 -54.06 19.09 65.66
CA SER A 149 -53.64 17.73 66.05
C SER A 149 -53.50 17.58 67.57
N ALA A 150 -53.03 18.61 68.28
CA ALA A 150 -52.95 18.65 69.74
C ALA A 150 -54.35 18.69 70.39
N LEU A 151 -55.26 19.50 69.87
CA LEU A 151 -56.66 19.54 70.33
C LEU A 151 -57.37 18.18 70.14
N LYS A 152 -56.82 17.32 69.28
CA LYS A 152 -57.32 15.95 69.02
C LYS A 152 -56.80 14.92 70.03
N SER A 153 -55.60 15.09 70.59
CA SER A 153 -55.10 14.23 71.69
C SER A 153 -55.71 14.63 73.03
N THR A 154 -55.82 15.93 73.33
CA THR A 154 -56.43 16.40 74.60
C THR A 154 -57.90 15.96 74.74
N LEU A 155 -58.63 15.78 73.62
CA LEU A 155 -59.99 15.25 73.61
C LEU A 155 -60.07 13.71 73.86
N GLN A 156 -58.95 12.99 73.80
CA GLN A 156 -58.90 11.55 74.12
C GLN A 156 -58.58 11.32 75.60
N ASP A 157 -57.63 12.06 76.18
CA ASP A 157 -57.26 11.90 77.61
C ASP A 157 -58.41 12.30 78.55
N VAL A 158 -59.08 13.44 78.29
CA VAL A 158 -60.28 13.87 79.04
C VAL A 158 -61.45 12.89 78.91
N LYS A 159 -61.44 12.00 77.90
CA LYS A 159 -62.42 10.93 77.74
C LYS A 159 -62.05 9.65 78.52
N ALA A 160 -60.80 9.49 78.95
CA ALA A 160 -60.36 8.34 79.75
C ALA A 160 -60.64 8.54 81.26
N GLU A 161 -60.39 9.72 81.82
CA GLU A 161 -60.63 9.98 83.25
C GLU A 161 -62.13 10.03 83.62
N ASN A 162 -63.00 10.45 82.68
CA ASN A 162 -64.43 10.70 82.94
C ASN A 162 -65.32 9.43 82.95
N GLU A 163 -64.74 8.23 82.79
CA GLU A 163 -65.46 6.96 82.93
C GLU A 163 -65.42 6.39 84.36
N HIS A 164 -64.50 6.84 85.23
CA HIS A 164 -64.29 6.22 86.56
C HIS A 164 -65.03 6.91 87.72
N LEU A 165 -65.77 8.01 87.49
CA LEU A 165 -66.49 8.77 88.53
C LEU A 165 -67.98 8.97 88.25
N LYS A 166 -68.67 7.91 87.81
CA LYS A 166 -70.14 7.84 87.77
C LYS A 166 -70.72 6.96 88.88
N SER A 167 -70.79 7.50 90.11
CA SER A 167 -71.67 6.93 91.14
C SER A 167 -72.06 7.95 92.23
N CYS A 168 -73.04 8.83 91.94
CA CYS A 168 -74.14 9.26 92.82
C CYS A 168 -74.91 10.46 92.24
N SER A 169 -76.25 10.41 92.31
CA SER A 169 -77.26 11.52 92.32
C SER A 169 -77.15 12.69 91.32
N HIS A 170 -78.13 12.99 90.43
CA HIS A 170 -79.43 13.67 90.73
C HIS A 170 -79.28 14.94 91.63
N VAL A 171 -79.79 16.15 91.31
CA VAL A 171 -81.03 16.58 90.60
C VAL A 171 -80.87 17.96 89.88
N ILE A 172 -81.72 18.18 88.85
CA ILE A 172 -82.35 19.40 88.24
C ILE A 172 -82.33 20.69 89.14
N SER A 173 -82.28 21.98 88.70
CA SER A 173 -82.66 22.66 87.43
C SER A 173 -81.88 23.95 87.05
N GLU A 174 -82.00 24.32 85.77
CA GLU A 174 -82.24 25.64 85.12
C GLU A 174 -81.87 27.03 85.76
N SER A 175 -81.30 27.89 84.89
CA SER A 175 -81.57 29.34 84.69
C SER A 175 -81.23 30.39 85.80
N GLY A 176 -80.82 31.63 85.51
CA GLY A 176 -80.37 32.23 84.24
C GLY A 176 -80.42 33.78 84.17
N ALA A 177 -79.34 34.40 83.64
CA ALA A 177 -79.21 35.74 83.02
C ALA A 177 -79.54 37.07 83.77
N SER A 178 -78.86 38.14 83.33
CA SER A 178 -79.29 39.58 83.37
C SER A 178 -79.37 40.33 84.73
N LEU A 179 -79.28 41.68 84.81
CA LEU A 179 -78.67 42.72 83.95
C LEU A 179 -78.42 44.04 84.76
N ALA A 180 -77.55 44.89 84.23
CA ALA A 180 -77.30 46.33 84.44
C ALA A 180 -78.19 47.24 85.37
N SER A 181 -77.47 48.03 86.20
CA SER A 181 -77.52 49.52 86.31
C SER A 181 -78.61 50.28 87.11
N ALA A 182 -78.17 51.47 87.60
CA ALA A 182 -78.86 52.76 87.78
C ALA A 182 -79.46 53.23 89.14
N GLN A 183 -78.74 54.21 89.73
CA GLN A 183 -79.24 55.53 90.22
C GLN A 183 -80.00 55.70 91.57
N SER A 184 -80.05 56.96 92.01
CA SER A 184 -80.26 57.48 93.39
C SER A 184 -81.70 57.89 93.74
N ALA A 185 -82.03 58.03 95.05
CA ALA A 185 -82.75 59.21 95.60
C ALA A 185 -82.88 59.25 97.16
N ILE A 186 -82.38 60.35 97.75
CA ILE A 186 -82.97 61.28 98.75
C ILE A 186 -84.01 60.79 99.80
N LEU A 187 -83.77 61.12 101.09
CA LEU A 187 -84.75 61.64 102.08
C LEU A 187 -84.04 62.34 103.27
N CYS A 188 -84.75 63.04 104.18
CA CYS A 188 -84.17 64.16 104.98
C CYS A 188 -84.50 64.21 106.49
N LEU A 189 -83.50 64.61 107.33
CA LEU A 189 -83.55 65.43 108.58
C LEU A 189 -84.42 64.93 109.79
N PRO A 190 -84.29 65.45 111.05
CA PRO A 190 -83.47 66.58 111.53
C PRO A 190 -82.77 66.50 112.94
N GLN A 191 -81.84 67.46 113.21
CA GLN A 191 -81.64 68.28 114.45
C GLN A 191 -81.44 67.66 115.87
N THR A 192 -80.61 68.16 116.83
CA THR A 192 -79.46 69.13 116.89
C THR A 192 -78.71 69.03 118.27
N ILE A 193 -77.60 69.79 118.43
CA ILE A 193 -76.90 70.33 119.65
C ILE A 193 -75.90 69.45 120.44
N HIS A 194 -74.81 70.13 120.86
CA HIS A 194 -73.72 69.78 121.80
C HIS A 194 -72.72 68.69 121.37
N GLY A 195 -71.40 68.89 121.47
CA GLY A 195 -70.63 70.11 121.77
C GLY A 195 -69.12 69.78 121.91
N PRO A 196 -68.18 70.64 121.47
CA PRO A 196 -66.74 70.37 121.60
C PRO A 196 -66.18 70.94 122.92
N ASP A 197 -65.43 70.14 123.66
CA ASP A 197 -64.76 70.58 124.89
C ASP A 197 -63.63 71.59 124.59
N CYS A 198 -63.45 72.55 125.51
CA CYS A 198 -62.40 73.56 125.46
C CYS A 198 -61.77 73.69 126.86
N ASP A 199 -60.62 73.06 127.06
CA ASP A 199 -59.90 73.12 128.34
C ASP A 199 -59.38 74.54 128.64
N PHE A 200 -59.66 75.04 129.84
CA PHE A 200 -59.23 76.34 130.35
C PHE A 200 -58.57 76.21 131.73
N SER A 201 -57.25 76.00 131.75
CA SER A 201 -56.34 76.22 132.88
C SER A 201 -54.95 76.55 132.32
N ASP A 202 -54.16 77.51 132.82
CA ASP A 202 -54.35 78.44 133.94
C ASP A 202 -53.83 79.85 133.59
N ILE A 203 -54.47 80.90 134.12
CA ILE A 203 -53.95 82.28 134.04
C ILE A 203 -53.17 82.60 135.32
N SER A 204 -51.86 82.28 135.32
CA SER A 204 -50.95 82.61 136.42
C SER A 204 -50.41 84.05 136.29
N GLN A 205 -51.19 85.05 136.70
CA GLN A 205 -50.71 86.44 136.85
C GLN A 205 -50.53 86.79 138.35
N PRO A 206 -49.38 87.30 138.79
CA PRO A 206 -49.08 87.44 140.21
C PRO A 206 -49.86 88.60 140.86
N ARG A 207 -50.53 88.30 141.98
CA ARG A 207 -51.11 89.31 142.90
C ARG A 207 -50.53 89.04 144.28
N SER A 208 -49.44 89.74 144.64
CA SER A 208 -49.49 91.05 145.31
C SER A 208 -50.06 90.92 146.73
N ALA A 209 -49.18 91.14 147.71
CA ALA A 209 -49.45 90.89 149.12
C ALA A 209 -50.37 91.96 149.73
N TYR A 210 -51.66 91.68 149.79
CA TYR A 210 -52.58 92.40 150.67
C TYR A 210 -52.48 91.83 152.09
N GLY A 211 -51.57 92.40 152.87
CA GLY A 211 -51.54 92.17 154.31
C GLY A 211 -52.86 92.59 154.96
N VAL A 212 -53.34 91.83 155.94
CA VAL A 212 -54.59 92.11 156.66
C VAL A 212 -54.41 93.33 157.56
N THR A 213 -54.58 94.52 156.99
CA THR A 213 -54.71 95.76 157.75
C THR A 213 -56.03 95.70 158.53
N LYS A 214 -55.93 95.58 159.85
CA LYS A 214 -57.08 95.67 160.75
C LYS A 214 -57.81 96.99 160.49
N ASN A 215 -59.14 96.93 160.37
CA ASN A 215 -59.99 98.11 160.39
C ASN A 215 -59.92 98.80 161.76
N VAL A 216 -58.89 99.62 161.96
CA VAL A 216 -58.91 100.66 162.97
C VAL A 216 -59.79 101.77 162.39
N CYS A 217 -61.07 101.76 162.75
CA CYS A 217 -61.98 102.88 162.48
C CYS A 217 -61.51 104.09 163.28
N SER A 218 -60.51 104.79 162.73
CA SER A 218 -59.87 105.96 163.30
C SER A 218 -60.81 107.16 163.12
N VAL A 219 -61.84 107.24 163.96
CA VAL A 219 -62.84 108.33 163.96
C VAL A 219 -62.21 109.59 164.58
N HIS A 220 -61.21 110.13 163.89
CA HIS A 220 -60.71 111.47 164.08
C HIS A 220 -61.51 112.38 163.14
N SER A 221 -62.56 113.01 163.68
CA SER A 221 -63.23 114.11 163.00
C SER A 221 -62.22 115.23 162.74
N GLN A 222 -62.02 115.60 161.47
CA GLN A 222 -61.05 116.64 161.11
C GLN A 222 -61.40 117.95 161.82
N THR A 223 -60.47 118.42 162.65
CA THR A 223 -60.42 119.81 163.11
C THR A 223 -60.01 120.72 161.95
N ILE A 224 -60.38 122.00 162.01
CA ILE A 224 -60.17 122.96 160.91
C ILE A 224 -58.69 123.05 160.49
N GLU A 225 -57.75 122.85 161.41
CA GLU A 225 -56.31 122.82 161.12
C GLU A 225 -55.87 121.52 160.41
N SER A 226 -56.49 120.38 160.71
CA SER A 226 -56.18 119.07 160.09
C SER A 226 -56.89 118.82 158.75
N SER A 227 -57.77 119.73 158.32
CA SER A 227 -58.26 119.77 156.93
C SER A 227 -57.31 120.45 155.93
N LEU A 228 -56.20 121.04 156.38
CA LEU A 228 -55.25 121.78 155.53
C LEU A 228 -54.12 120.92 154.94
N VAL A 229 -54.02 119.65 155.33
CA VAL A 229 -52.98 118.70 154.86
C VAL A 229 -53.66 117.37 154.50
N PRO A 230 -53.32 116.71 153.37
CA PRO A 230 -53.87 115.39 153.04
C PRO A 230 -53.38 114.32 154.02
N CYS A 231 -54.20 113.30 154.27
CA CYS A 231 -53.75 112.10 154.98
C CYS A 231 -52.84 111.23 154.11
N ASP A 232 -52.05 110.35 154.74
CA ASP A 232 -51.04 109.51 154.06
C ASP A 232 -51.64 108.64 152.94
N ALA A 233 -52.89 108.20 153.07
CA ALA A 233 -53.61 107.44 152.04
C ALA A 233 -53.89 108.30 150.79
N CYS A 234 -54.22 109.59 150.96
CA CYS A 234 -54.38 110.52 149.85
C CYS A 234 -53.02 110.90 149.23
N ALA A 235 -51.99 111.11 150.06
CA ALA A 235 -50.65 111.44 149.58
C ALA A 235 -50.03 110.29 148.75
N SER A 236 -50.08 109.06 149.26
CA SER A 236 -49.62 107.86 148.55
C SER A 236 -50.46 107.55 147.30
N GLY A 237 -51.78 107.73 147.37
CA GLY A 237 -52.68 107.61 146.21
C GLY A 237 -52.33 108.61 145.10
N GLN A 238 -52.06 109.88 145.44
CA GLN A 238 -51.64 110.88 144.46
C GLN A 238 -50.22 110.65 143.92
N ALA A 239 -49.30 110.11 144.73
CA ALA A 239 -47.97 109.73 144.27
C ALA A 239 -48.06 108.62 143.19
N SER A 240 -48.78 107.54 143.49
CA SER A 240 -49.00 106.44 142.53
C SER A 240 -49.74 106.91 141.27
N LEU A 241 -50.72 107.82 141.39
CA LEU A 241 -51.40 108.43 140.25
C LEU A 241 -50.44 109.22 139.33
N ARG A 242 -49.47 109.94 139.90
CA ARG A 242 -48.42 110.64 139.15
C ARG A 242 -47.43 109.67 138.48
N GLU A 243 -47.07 108.55 139.13
CA GLU A 243 -46.21 107.51 138.53
C GLU A 243 -46.89 106.80 137.35
N VAL A 244 -48.13 106.36 137.52
CA VAL A 244 -48.92 105.73 136.44
C VAL A 244 -49.16 106.72 135.30
N GLY A 245 -49.35 108.01 135.61
CA GLY A 245 -49.40 109.07 134.60
C GLY A 245 -48.12 109.17 133.78
N LYS A 246 -46.96 109.26 134.44
CA LYS A 246 -45.63 109.29 133.78
C LYS A 246 -45.40 108.06 132.89
N ALA A 247 -45.85 106.88 133.31
CA ALA A 247 -45.80 105.66 132.49
C ALA A 247 -46.68 105.76 131.23
N ILE A 248 -47.90 106.27 131.34
CA ILE A 248 -48.82 106.47 130.19
C ILE A 248 -48.29 107.52 129.21
N ILE A 249 -47.68 108.60 129.72
CA ILE A 249 -47.03 109.64 128.91
C ILE A 249 -45.84 109.06 128.14
N SER A 250 -45.02 108.24 128.80
CA SER A 250 -43.90 107.51 128.16
C SER A 250 -44.38 106.56 127.06
N ILE A 251 -45.44 105.79 127.30
CA ILE A 251 -46.06 104.93 126.27
C ILE A 251 -46.55 105.75 125.08
N CYS A 252 -47.23 106.87 125.32
CA CYS A 252 -47.66 107.78 124.25
C CYS A 252 -46.47 108.30 123.44
N HIS A 253 -45.43 108.81 124.10
CA HIS A 253 -44.22 109.33 123.45
C HIS A 253 -43.50 108.26 122.61
N ASN A 254 -43.26 107.08 123.18
CA ASN A 254 -42.57 105.97 122.50
C ASN A 254 -43.35 105.42 121.30
N GLN A 255 -44.68 105.57 121.28
CA GLN A 255 -45.55 105.20 120.15
C GLN A 255 -45.89 106.38 119.23
N ASN A 256 -45.25 107.55 119.43
CA ASN A 256 -45.50 108.80 118.68
C ASN A 256 -46.98 109.28 118.72
N ILE A 257 -47.68 108.98 119.82
CA ILE A 257 -49.07 109.38 120.08
C ILE A 257 -49.07 110.70 120.89
N PRO A 258 -49.90 111.69 120.55
CA PRO A 258 -50.01 112.91 121.35
C PRO A 258 -50.66 112.64 122.72
N SER A 259 -49.89 112.82 123.79
CA SER A 259 -50.40 112.78 125.16
C SER A 259 -51.12 114.08 125.53
N SER A 260 -52.32 113.94 126.09
CA SER A 260 -52.99 115.01 126.85
C SER A 260 -52.40 115.12 128.26
N LEU A 261 -52.17 113.97 128.91
CA LEU A 261 -51.81 113.92 130.32
C LEU A 261 -50.45 114.57 130.57
N GLY A 262 -49.51 114.46 129.62
CA GLY A 262 -48.22 115.13 129.69
C GLY A 262 -48.35 116.65 129.71
N LYS A 263 -49.23 117.22 128.87
CA LYS A 263 -49.50 118.66 128.83
C LYS A 263 -50.19 119.15 130.11
N PHE A 264 -51.07 118.34 130.69
CA PHE A 264 -51.68 118.66 131.97
C PHE A 264 -50.70 118.52 133.14
N GLN A 265 -49.85 117.48 133.14
CA GLN A 265 -48.81 117.31 134.14
C GLN A 265 -47.82 118.48 134.10
N GLU A 266 -47.37 118.91 132.92
CA GLU A 266 -46.49 120.07 132.74
C GLU A 266 -47.11 121.34 133.35
N MET A 267 -48.36 121.65 133.00
CA MET A 267 -49.14 122.75 133.57
C MET A 267 -49.30 122.65 135.10
N VAL A 268 -49.53 121.46 135.65
CA VAL A 268 -49.71 121.21 137.09
C VAL A 268 -48.38 121.26 137.85
N GLU A 269 -47.29 120.77 137.26
CA GLU A 269 -45.94 120.87 137.84
C GLU A 269 -45.43 122.32 137.81
N GLU A 270 -45.83 123.13 136.82
CA GLU A 270 -45.60 124.58 136.79
C GLU A 270 -46.47 125.36 137.82
N THR A 271 -47.77 125.06 137.90
CA THR A 271 -48.72 125.87 138.70
C THR A 271 -48.78 125.47 140.19
N LEU A 272 -48.73 124.15 140.49
CA LEU A 272 -48.82 123.60 141.85
C LEU A 272 -47.48 123.02 142.34
N GLY A 273 -46.61 122.57 141.43
CA GLY A 273 -45.41 121.82 141.77
C GLY A 273 -45.72 120.54 142.56
N ASN A 274 -44.94 120.32 143.63
CA ASN A 274 -45.08 119.16 144.51
C ASN A 274 -46.25 119.28 145.53
N LYS A 275 -47.14 120.26 145.39
CA LYS A 275 -48.35 120.34 146.22
C LYS A 275 -49.32 119.19 145.91
N PRO A 276 -50.16 118.79 146.88
CA PRO A 276 -51.23 117.85 146.61
C PRO A 276 -52.23 118.44 145.61
N LEU A 277 -52.72 117.58 144.71
CA LEU A 277 -53.76 117.89 143.74
C LEU A 277 -55.07 118.19 144.48
N THR A 278 -55.83 119.18 144.02
CA THR A 278 -57.22 119.37 144.49
C THR A 278 -58.12 118.27 143.92
N ALA A 279 -59.34 118.14 144.48
CA ALA A 279 -60.34 117.22 143.93
C ALA A 279 -60.68 117.52 142.45
N MET A 280 -60.60 118.79 142.03
CA MET A 280 -60.78 119.20 140.64
C MET A 280 -59.61 118.72 139.77
N ASP A 281 -58.37 118.96 140.19
CA ASP A 281 -57.17 118.50 139.47
C ASP A 281 -57.13 116.98 139.33
N MET A 282 -57.51 116.24 140.37
CA MET A 282 -57.62 114.78 140.33
C MET A 282 -58.67 114.31 139.32
N SER A 283 -59.83 114.98 139.24
CA SER A 283 -60.86 114.66 138.26
C SER A 283 -60.41 114.96 136.82
N PHE A 284 -59.67 116.05 136.61
CA PHE A 284 -59.14 116.43 135.31
C PHE A 284 -58.01 115.48 134.87
N TRP A 285 -57.09 115.15 135.79
CA TRP A 285 -56.03 114.14 135.60
C TRP A 285 -56.59 112.81 135.14
N ALA A 286 -57.61 112.28 135.85
CA ALA A 286 -58.29 111.06 135.46
C ALA A 286 -58.94 111.15 134.06
N SER A 287 -59.44 112.34 133.67
CA SER A 287 -60.02 112.56 132.34
C SER A 287 -58.96 112.58 131.22
N GLU A 288 -57.82 113.23 131.41
CA GLU A 288 -56.73 113.26 130.42
C GLU A 288 -55.99 111.92 130.33
N GLN A 289 -55.84 111.22 131.46
CA GLN A 289 -55.36 109.84 131.53
C GLN A 289 -56.30 108.90 130.76
N SER A 290 -57.61 109.06 130.90
CA SER A 290 -58.60 108.27 130.16
C SER A 290 -58.58 108.57 128.65
N LYS A 291 -58.33 109.83 128.26
CA LYS A 291 -58.14 110.22 126.84
C LYS A 291 -56.89 109.57 126.25
N ASP A 292 -55.76 109.55 126.98
CA ASP A 292 -54.52 108.92 126.52
C ASP A 292 -54.63 107.40 126.44
N LEU A 293 -55.21 106.74 127.44
CA LEU A 293 -55.51 105.30 127.37
C LEU A 293 -56.45 104.97 126.21
N SER A 294 -57.39 105.85 125.87
CA SER A 294 -58.27 105.71 124.70
C SER A 294 -57.51 105.88 123.37
N ARG A 295 -56.53 106.80 123.29
CA ARG A 295 -55.64 106.94 122.13
C ARG A 295 -54.76 105.72 121.95
N ILE A 296 -54.13 105.23 123.02
CA ILE A 296 -53.33 103.99 123.04
C ILE A 296 -54.18 102.80 122.58
N LYS A 297 -55.38 102.62 123.13
CA LYS A 297 -56.31 101.55 122.72
C LYS A 297 -56.67 101.64 121.23
N LYS A 298 -56.92 102.84 120.70
CA LYS A 298 -57.18 103.03 119.26
C LYS A 298 -55.95 102.69 118.41
N HIS A 299 -54.76 103.11 118.82
CA HIS A 299 -53.51 102.82 118.10
C HIS A 299 -53.21 101.32 118.08
N LEU A 300 -53.31 100.63 119.23
CA LEU A 300 -53.21 99.17 119.31
C LEU A 300 -54.24 98.45 118.43
N GLY A 301 -55.46 98.97 118.35
CA GLY A 301 -56.50 98.46 117.44
C GLY A 301 -56.11 98.58 115.96
N VAL A 302 -55.53 99.73 115.55
CA VAL A 302 -55.04 99.94 114.18
C VAL A 302 -53.83 99.07 113.87
N LEU A 303 -52.86 98.93 114.80
CA LEU A 303 -51.74 98.01 114.65
C LEU A 303 -52.21 96.56 114.48
N MET A 304 -53.18 96.12 115.28
CA MET A 304 -53.77 94.78 115.15
C MET A 304 -54.48 94.57 113.80
N GLN A 305 -55.16 95.61 113.29
CA GLN A 305 -55.78 95.60 111.96
C GLN A 305 -54.76 95.57 110.80
N LEU A 306 -53.51 96.00 111.01
CA LEU A 306 -52.43 95.91 110.03
C LEU A 306 -51.65 94.59 110.15
N ILE A 307 -51.44 94.09 111.37
CA ILE A 307 -50.67 92.86 111.65
C ILE A 307 -51.46 91.60 111.25
N ASN A 308 -52.78 91.56 111.50
CA ASN A 308 -53.57 90.36 111.23
C ASN A 308 -53.63 89.96 109.74
N PRO A 309 -53.84 90.88 108.77
CA PRO A 309 -53.72 90.57 107.35
C PRO A 309 -52.34 90.06 106.97
N LEU A 310 -51.27 90.73 107.41
CA LEU A 310 -49.89 90.32 107.10
C LEU A 310 -49.55 88.94 107.68
N LYS A 311 -50.10 88.57 108.84
CA LYS A 311 -49.96 87.21 109.40
C LYS A 311 -50.70 86.17 108.56
N ALA A 312 -51.90 86.47 108.08
CA ALA A 312 -52.67 85.58 107.21
C ALA A 312 -52.01 85.42 105.82
N GLU A 313 -51.48 86.50 105.25
CA GLU A 313 -50.71 86.50 104.00
C GLU A 313 -49.40 85.69 104.15
N LEU A 314 -48.72 85.79 105.30
CA LEU A 314 -47.55 84.96 105.61
C LEU A 314 -47.92 83.48 105.72
N GLU A 315 -48.92 83.11 106.52
CA GLU A 315 -49.39 81.71 106.66
C GLU A 315 -49.82 81.11 105.31
N GLU A 316 -50.46 81.90 104.46
CA GLU A 316 -50.86 81.47 103.11
C GLU A 316 -49.66 81.35 102.16
N SER A 317 -48.69 82.28 102.21
CA SER A 317 -47.45 82.17 101.45
C SER A 317 -46.59 80.98 101.90
N GLU A 318 -46.63 80.57 103.17
CA GLU A 318 -45.94 79.37 103.65
C GLU A 318 -46.62 78.09 103.13
N LYS A 319 -47.96 78.01 103.15
CA LYS A 319 -48.71 76.92 102.50
C LYS A 319 -48.36 76.79 101.02
N GLN A 320 -48.32 77.91 100.29
CA GLN A 320 -47.98 77.92 98.86
C GLN A 320 -46.52 77.50 98.61
N ARG A 321 -45.57 77.95 99.45
CA ARG A 321 -44.17 77.51 99.42
C ARG A 321 -44.06 75.98 99.61
N ASP A 322 -44.79 75.42 100.56
CA ASP A 322 -44.64 74.01 100.92
C ASP A 322 -45.42 73.07 99.98
N GLU A 323 -46.51 73.52 99.37
CA GLU A 323 -47.13 72.82 98.23
C GLU A 323 -46.23 72.87 96.98
N LEU A 324 -45.60 74.02 96.67
CA LEU A 324 -44.62 74.10 95.58
C LEU A 324 -43.39 73.20 95.84
N ARG A 325 -42.89 73.16 97.08
CA ARG A 325 -41.83 72.23 97.49
C ARG A 325 -42.23 70.78 97.21
N LYS A 326 -43.42 70.37 97.65
CA LYS A 326 -43.95 69.02 97.43
C LYS A 326 -44.09 68.70 95.94
N GLN A 327 -44.54 69.67 95.12
CA GLN A 327 -44.61 69.50 93.66
C GLN A 327 -43.21 69.30 93.04
N VAL A 328 -42.19 70.06 93.46
CA VAL A 328 -40.80 69.83 93.04
C VAL A 328 -40.33 68.43 93.45
N GLU A 329 -40.54 68.05 94.72
CA GLU A 329 -40.17 66.71 95.19
C GLU A 329 -40.90 65.59 94.43
N ASP A 330 -42.14 65.79 93.98
CA ASP A 330 -42.89 64.79 93.19
C ASP A 330 -42.45 64.79 91.71
N PHE A 331 -42.05 65.93 91.15
CA PHE A 331 -41.40 65.99 89.84
C PHE A 331 -40.02 65.32 89.85
N ASP A 332 -39.22 65.50 90.90
CA ASP A 332 -37.93 64.81 91.06
C ASP A 332 -38.11 63.28 91.11
N LYS A 333 -39.12 62.79 91.85
CA LYS A 333 -39.48 61.36 91.89
C LYS A 333 -39.92 60.82 90.52
N LEU A 334 -40.61 61.63 89.71
CA LEU A 334 -41.01 61.24 88.34
C LEU A 334 -39.81 61.26 87.38
N LEU A 335 -38.97 62.29 87.45
CA LEU A 335 -37.75 62.42 86.64
C LEU A 335 -36.75 61.30 86.95
N GLN A 336 -36.60 60.90 88.22
CA GLN A 336 -35.78 59.75 88.58
C GLN A 336 -36.30 58.45 87.92
N LYS A 337 -37.60 58.18 87.98
CA LYS A 337 -38.21 56.99 87.36
C LYS A 337 -38.09 56.99 85.83
N GLU A 338 -38.27 58.14 85.19
CA GLU A 338 -38.06 58.29 83.75
C GLU A 338 -36.60 58.01 83.39
N ASN A 339 -35.64 58.57 84.13
CA ASN A 339 -34.21 58.29 83.93
C ASN A 339 -33.87 56.80 84.14
N GLU A 340 -34.41 56.15 85.17
CA GLU A 340 -34.22 54.73 85.45
C GLU A 340 -34.80 53.84 84.32
N THR A 341 -35.99 54.14 83.83
CA THR A 341 -36.61 53.38 82.73
C THR A 341 -35.92 53.63 81.39
N GLN A 342 -35.52 54.87 81.08
CA GLN A 342 -34.76 55.20 79.87
C GLN A 342 -33.37 54.55 79.88
N GLU A 343 -32.72 54.47 81.05
CA GLU A 343 -31.43 53.79 81.22
C GLU A 343 -31.56 52.26 81.10
N GLN A 344 -32.65 51.67 81.57
CA GLN A 344 -32.96 50.26 81.35
C GLN A 344 -33.21 49.97 79.86
N GLN A 345 -34.01 50.80 79.18
CA GLN A 345 -34.25 50.70 77.73
C GLN A 345 -32.96 50.85 76.91
N ARG A 346 -32.04 51.75 77.30
CA ARG A 346 -30.71 51.85 76.67
C ARG A 346 -29.94 50.53 76.77
N LYS A 347 -29.89 49.92 77.96
CA LYS A 347 -29.17 48.66 78.20
C LYS A 347 -29.78 47.48 77.44
N GLU A 348 -31.10 47.39 77.39
CA GLU A 348 -31.80 46.37 76.60
C GLU A 348 -31.55 46.53 75.09
N ALA A 349 -31.59 47.76 74.58
CA ALA A 349 -31.27 48.05 73.18
C ALA A 349 -29.80 47.80 72.84
N GLU A 350 -28.86 48.13 73.74
CA GLU A 350 -27.42 47.86 73.59
C GLU A 350 -27.13 46.36 73.59
N GLN A 351 -27.69 45.59 74.53
CA GLN A 351 -27.55 44.14 74.58
C GLN A 351 -28.11 43.45 73.34
N TYR A 352 -29.31 43.85 72.89
CA TYR A 352 -29.91 43.35 71.65
C TYR A 352 -29.05 43.68 70.43
N LEU A 353 -28.50 44.90 70.36
CA LEU A 353 -27.61 45.29 69.27
C LEU A 353 -26.27 44.53 69.30
N GLU A 354 -25.70 44.27 70.48
CA GLU A 354 -24.48 43.47 70.62
C GLU A 354 -24.71 41.99 70.26
N GLU A 355 -25.86 41.41 70.63
CA GLU A 355 -26.28 40.07 70.19
C GLU A 355 -26.41 40.01 68.66
N LYS A 356 -27.08 41.02 68.05
CA LYS A 356 -27.20 41.09 66.58
C LYS A 356 -25.87 41.33 65.89
N ILE A 357 -24.91 42.02 66.51
CA ILE A 357 -23.54 42.09 65.99
C ILE A 357 -22.86 40.71 66.04
N LYS A 358 -22.98 39.98 67.16
CA LYS A 358 -22.42 38.62 67.31
C LYS A 358 -23.01 37.64 66.27
N GLU A 359 -24.33 37.66 66.06
CA GLU A 359 -25.00 36.89 65.00
C GLU A 359 -24.46 37.25 63.61
N ASN A 360 -24.41 38.54 63.27
CA ASN A 360 -23.94 38.98 61.94
C ASN A 360 -22.46 38.65 61.71
N LEU A 361 -21.61 38.73 62.73
CA LEU A 361 -20.21 38.30 62.65
C LEU A 361 -20.11 36.79 62.41
N GLN A 362 -20.90 35.97 63.09
CA GLN A 362 -20.93 34.52 62.89
C GLN A 362 -21.43 34.15 61.49
N ILE A 363 -22.48 34.81 61.00
CA ILE A 363 -23.01 34.64 59.63
C ILE A 363 -21.95 35.06 58.60
N THR A 364 -21.28 36.20 58.81
CA THR A 364 -20.24 36.70 57.91
C THR A 364 -19.06 35.73 57.84
N ALA A 365 -18.52 35.31 58.99
CA ALA A 365 -17.41 34.36 59.05
C ALA A 365 -17.76 33.03 58.36
N LYS A 366 -18.99 32.54 58.52
CA LYS A 366 -19.46 31.36 57.78
C LYS A 366 -19.52 31.61 56.27
N LEU A 367 -20.09 32.73 55.83
CA LEU A 367 -20.16 33.07 54.40
C LEU A 367 -18.78 33.27 53.77
N GLU A 368 -17.79 33.72 54.54
CA GLU A 368 -16.39 33.79 54.10
C GLU A 368 -15.75 32.40 53.99
N GLN A 369 -16.04 31.47 54.90
CA GLN A 369 -15.63 30.07 54.78
C GLN A 369 -16.30 29.39 53.57
N ASP A 370 -17.63 29.43 53.47
CA ASP A 370 -18.40 28.82 52.37
C ASP A 370 -17.89 29.32 51.00
N LYS A 371 -17.49 30.60 50.92
CA LYS A 371 -16.87 31.25 49.75
C LYS A 371 -15.46 30.73 49.42
N GLU A 372 -14.64 30.43 50.42
CA GLU A 372 -13.28 29.89 50.20
C GLU A 372 -13.29 28.39 49.88
N ASP A 373 -14.21 27.64 50.47
CA ASP A 373 -14.49 26.24 50.10
C ASP A 373 -14.98 26.16 48.63
N LEU A 374 -15.86 27.08 48.20
CA LEU A 374 -16.30 27.20 46.81
C LEU A 374 -15.16 27.61 45.85
N ARG A 375 -14.26 28.52 46.25
CA ARG A 375 -13.06 28.88 45.47
C ARG A 375 -12.13 27.68 45.29
N THR A 376 -11.85 26.97 46.38
CA THR A 376 -11.01 25.77 46.36
C THR A 376 -11.61 24.69 45.46
N GLY A 377 -12.93 24.47 45.55
CA GLY A 377 -13.66 23.57 44.65
C GLY A 377 -13.61 24.00 43.17
N ALA A 378 -13.66 25.30 42.88
CA ALA A 378 -13.54 25.82 41.52
C ALA A 378 -12.15 25.55 40.92
N VAL A 379 -11.06 25.81 41.66
CA VAL A 379 -9.68 25.53 41.20
C VAL A 379 -9.49 24.05 40.89
N VAL A 380 -9.93 23.15 41.77
CA VAL A 380 -9.85 21.69 41.56
C VAL A 380 -10.66 21.23 40.32
N LEU A 381 -11.77 21.91 40.00
CA LEU A 381 -12.53 21.66 38.77
C LEU A 381 -11.83 22.22 37.53
N GLU A 382 -11.18 23.38 37.60
CA GLU A 382 -10.39 23.95 36.49
C GLU A 382 -9.15 23.12 36.17
N GLU A 383 -8.44 22.62 37.19
CA GLU A 383 -7.35 21.64 37.04
C GLU A 383 -7.85 20.37 36.34
N ARG A 384 -8.95 19.79 36.82
CA ARG A 384 -9.53 18.57 36.22
C ARG A 384 -10.08 18.78 34.81
N ILE A 385 -10.61 19.97 34.49
CA ILE A 385 -10.99 20.34 33.13
C ILE A 385 -9.75 20.47 32.23
N SER A 386 -8.62 20.88 32.79
CA SER A 386 -7.36 21.01 32.06
C SER A 386 -6.73 19.65 31.76
N THR A 387 -6.65 18.74 32.74
CA THR A 387 -6.17 17.36 32.49
C THR A 387 -7.06 16.62 31.49
N LEU A 388 -8.40 16.75 31.59
CA LEU A 388 -9.32 16.14 30.61
C LEU A 388 -9.18 16.72 29.19
N LYS A 389 -8.74 17.97 29.03
CA LYS A 389 -8.40 18.55 27.71
C LYS A 389 -7.11 17.95 27.17
N GLU A 390 -6.08 17.77 28.00
CA GLU A 390 -4.82 17.15 27.61
C GLU A 390 -5.02 15.67 27.24
N GLU A 391 -5.77 14.93 28.04
CA GLU A 391 -6.21 13.56 27.74
C GLU A 391 -6.94 13.51 26.39
N LEU A 392 -7.94 14.38 26.17
CA LEU A 392 -8.68 14.45 24.91
C LEU A 392 -7.77 14.75 23.70
N LEU A 393 -6.81 15.66 23.83
CA LEU A 393 -5.84 15.97 22.77
C LEU A 393 -4.92 14.79 22.48
N SER A 394 -4.46 14.06 23.50
CA SER A 394 -3.65 12.84 23.33
C SER A 394 -4.45 11.70 22.67
N GLN A 395 -5.73 11.52 23.02
CA GLN A 395 -6.62 10.58 22.36
C GLN A 395 -6.88 10.95 20.89
N GLN A 396 -7.05 12.24 20.57
CA GLN A 396 -7.15 12.68 19.18
C GLN A 396 -5.83 12.49 18.41
N ALA A 397 -4.67 12.56 19.06
CA ALA A 397 -3.38 12.29 18.42
C ALA A 397 -3.25 10.80 18.05
N THR A 398 -3.54 9.90 19.00
CA THR A 398 -3.48 8.45 18.75
C THR A 398 -4.54 7.99 17.75
N ILE A 399 -5.74 8.59 17.72
CA ILE A 399 -6.73 8.34 16.66
C ILE A 399 -6.17 8.69 15.27
N ARG A 400 -5.54 9.86 15.10
CA ARG A 400 -4.93 10.26 13.81
C ARG A 400 -3.78 9.35 13.39
N GLU A 401 -3.00 8.84 14.33
CA GLU A 401 -1.95 7.84 14.08
C GLU A 401 -2.53 6.47 13.65
N LEU A 402 -3.62 6.04 14.28
CA LEU A 402 -4.37 4.84 13.89
C LEU A 402 -5.05 4.98 12.52
N GLU A 403 -5.54 6.18 12.17
CA GLU A 403 -6.05 6.50 10.83
C GLU A 403 -4.93 6.49 9.77
N LEU A 404 -3.76 7.06 10.09
CA LEU A 404 -2.60 7.04 9.20
C LEU A 404 -2.09 5.62 8.96
N THR A 405 -1.88 4.83 10.01
CA THR A 405 -1.41 3.43 9.90
C THR A 405 -2.42 2.54 9.17
N LYS A 406 -3.72 2.72 9.40
CA LYS A 406 -4.79 2.09 8.61
C LYS A 406 -4.66 2.42 7.12
N ASN A 407 -4.44 3.68 6.77
CA ASN A 407 -4.31 4.10 5.37
C ASN A 407 -3.05 3.51 4.71
N THR A 408 -1.91 3.49 5.42
CA THR A 408 -0.68 2.80 4.97
C THR A 408 -0.93 1.31 4.72
N LEU A 409 -1.61 0.62 5.64
CA LEU A 409 -1.93 -0.81 5.48
C LEU A 409 -2.89 -1.09 4.31
N LEU A 410 -3.80 -0.17 3.99
CA LEU A 410 -4.66 -0.27 2.80
C LEU A 410 -3.88 -0.09 1.49
N GLU A 411 -2.89 0.80 1.46
CA GLU A 411 -2.02 0.98 0.28
C GLU A 411 -1.03 -0.18 0.12
N GLU A 412 -0.49 -0.71 1.22
CA GLU A 412 0.24 -1.98 1.24
C GLU A 412 -0.62 -3.14 0.73
N MET A 413 -1.90 -3.21 1.10
CA MET A 413 -2.81 -4.24 0.59
C MET A 413 -3.06 -4.10 -0.91
N ARG A 414 -3.29 -2.86 -1.41
CA ARG A 414 -3.47 -2.58 -2.84
C ARG A 414 -2.22 -3.01 -3.63
N THR A 415 -1.05 -2.49 -3.27
CA THR A 415 0.21 -2.82 -3.93
C THR A 415 0.53 -4.32 -3.86
N LYS A 416 0.23 -5.03 -2.77
CA LYS A 416 0.35 -6.50 -2.70
C LYS A 416 -0.63 -7.23 -3.62
N MET A 417 -1.86 -6.72 -3.79
CA MET A 417 -2.80 -7.24 -4.80
C MET A 417 -2.30 -6.99 -6.23
N ASP A 418 -1.76 -5.82 -6.52
CA ASP A 418 -1.23 -5.48 -7.85
C ASP A 418 -0.04 -6.38 -8.20
N HIS A 419 0.93 -6.54 -7.29
CA HIS A 419 2.04 -7.50 -7.44
C HIS A 419 1.54 -8.94 -7.62
N LYS A 420 0.50 -9.38 -6.89
CA LYS A 420 -0.10 -10.71 -7.10
C LYS A 420 -0.75 -10.85 -8.48
N SER A 421 -1.37 -9.79 -9.01
CA SER A 421 -1.95 -9.76 -10.36
C SER A 421 -0.88 -9.77 -11.46
N GLN A 422 0.33 -9.29 -11.16
CA GLN A 422 1.50 -9.40 -12.05
C GLN A 422 2.13 -10.79 -11.96
N MET A 423 2.26 -11.34 -10.74
CA MET A 423 2.78 -12.68 -10.50
C MET A 423 1.96 -13.75 -11.23
N THR A 424 0.63 -13.72 -11.13
CA THR A 424 -0.26 -14.64 -11.86
C THR A 424 -0.11 -14.51 -13.38
N LYS A 425 0.00 -13.30 -13.94
CA LYS A 425 0.30 -13.10 -15.38
C LYS A 425 1.66 -13.65 -15.81
N LEU A 426 2.66 -13.62 -14.92
CA LEU A 426 3.97 -14.21 -15.16
C LEU A 426 3.93 -15.74 -15.03
N GLU A 427 3.16 -16.28 -14.10
CA GLU A 427 2.88 -17.72 -13.97
C GLU A 427 2.17 -18.25 -15.23
N ASP A 428 1.14 -17.56 -15.73
CA ASP A 428 0.45 -17.85 -16.99
C ASP A 428 1.42 -17.86 -18.19
N GLN A 429 2.30 -16.85 -18.28
CA GLN A 429 3.32 -16.76 -19.34
C GLN A 429 4.37 -17.86 -19.25
N VAL A 430 4.84 -18.19 -18.05
CA VAL A 430 5.78 -19.30 -17.83
C VAL A 430 5.12 -20.62 -18.23
N GLN A 431 3.88 -20.87 -17.81
CA GLN A 431 3.16 -22.10 -18.16
C GLN A 431 2.93 -22.22 -19.68
N LEU A 432 2.60 -21.10 -20.36
CA LEU A 432 2.52 -21.06 -21.82
C LEU A 432 3.87 -21.38 -22.48
N LEU A 433 4.96 -20.74 -22.04
CA LEU A 433 6.30 -20.98 -22.58
C LEU A 433 6.80 -22.41 -22.31
N THR A 434 6.50 -23.00 -21.15
CA THR A 434 6.74 -24.42 -20.85
C THR A 434 6.00 -25.31 -21.84
N SER A 435 4.70 -25.07 -22.09
CA SER A 435 3.94 -25.85 -23.06
C SER A 435 4.48 -25.71 -24.50
N GLN A 436 5.01 -24.55 -24.88
CA GLN A 436 5.67 -24.35 -26.17
C GLN A 436 7.03 -25.09 -26.24
N LEU A 437 7.79 -25.12 -25.15
CA LEU A 437 9.05 -25.87 -25.04
C LEU A 437 8.80 -27.39 -25.10
N GLU A 438 7.76 -27.89 -24.43
CA GLU A 438 7.34 -29.29 -24.50
C GLU A 438 6.90 -29.66 -25.92
N ASN A 439 6.03 -28.87 -26.56
CA ASN A 439 5.61 -29.10 -27.93
C ASN A 439 6.76 -29.05 -28.95
N THR A 440 7.71 -28.12 -28.80
CA THR A 440 8.89 -28.05 -29.68
C THR A 440 9.91 -29.17 -29.40
N SER A 441 10.02 -29.63 -28.15
CA SER A 441 10.81 -30.82 -27.78
C SER A 441 10.18 -32.11 -28.36
N HIS A 442 8.86 -32.24 -28.31
CA HIS A 442 8.14 -33.34 -28.98
C HIS A 442 8.32 -33.28 -30.50
N ALA A 443 8.20 -32.11 -31.12
CA ALA A 443 8.47 -31.95 -32.56
C ALA A 443 9.93 -32.29 -32.93
N LEU A 444 10.90 -31.87 -32.11
CA LEU A 444 12.32 -32.17 -32.29
C LEU A 444 12.61 -33.67 -32.16
N SER A 445 12.08 -34.34 -31.13
CA SER A 445 12.23 -35.80 -31.00
C SER A 445 11.55 -36.57 -32.13
N GLY A 446 10.39 -36.10 -32.63
CA GLY A 446 9.76 -36.59 -33.86
C GLY A 446 10.69 -36.45 -35.08
N ALA A 447 11.28 -35.27 -35.27
CA ALA A 447 12.24 -35.02 -36.35
C ALA A 447 13.52 -35.88 -36.21
N THR A 448 14.06 -36.07 -35.01
CA THR A 448 15.20 -36.95 -34.73
C THR A 448 14.88 -38.40 -35.08
N THR A 449 13.75 -38.95 -34.61
CA THR A 449 13.37 -40.33 -34.96
C THR A 449 13.10 -40.49 -36.47
N GLN A 450 12.67 -39.45 -37.18
CA GLN A 450 12.55 -39.50 -38.63
C GLN A 450 13.92 -39.45 -39.32
N LEU A 451 14.83 -38.58 -38.88
CA LEU A 451 16.21 -38.53 -39.35
C LEU A 451 16.93 -39.87 -39.16
N ASP A 452 16.73 -40.54 -38.02
CA ASP A 452 17.35 -41.84 -37.76
C ASP A 452 16.76 -42.96 -38.64
N LYS A 453 15.48 -42.89 -39.04
CA LYS A 453 14.93 -43.77 -40.09
C LYS A 453 15.59 -43.51 -41.44
N GLU A 454 15.82 -42.25 -41.81
CA GLU A 454 16.50 -41.94 -43.08
C GLU A 454 17.99 -42.37 -43.04
N LYS A 455 18.70 -42.20 -41.91
CA LYS A 455 20.05 -42.79 -41.71
C LYS A 455 20.04 -44.30 -41.91
N ALA A 456 19.11 -45.02 -41.26
CA ALA A 456 19.01 -46.48 -41.37
C ALA A 456 18.71 -46.95 -42.82
N LYS A 457 17.94 -46.16 -43.60
CA LYS A 457 17.79 -46.40 -45.04
C LYS A 457 19.10 -46.18 -45.80
N VAL A 458 19.83 -45.09 -45.52
CA VAL A 458 21.13 -44.81 -46.15
C VAL A 458 22.15 -45.89 -45.81
N GLU A 459 22.24 -46.35 -44.57
CA GLU A 459 23.08 -47.49 -44.16
C GLU A 459 22.65 -48.82 -44.82
N SER A 460 21.36 -48.98 -45.16
CA SER A 460 20.88 -50.12 -45.95
C SER A 460 21.22 -49.99 -47.44
N MET A 461 21.24 -48.77 -47.99
CA MET A 461 21.65 -48.52 -49.37
C MET A 461 23.17 -48.65 -49.54
N LEU A 462 23.96 -48.15 -48.59
CA LEU A 462 25.42 -48.33 -48.56
C LEU A 462 25.80 -49.81 -48.51
N ARG A 463 25.17 -50.62 -47.63
CA ARG A 463 25.40 -52.09 -47.62
C ARG A 463 24.96 -52.79 -48.91
N HIS A 464 24.00 -52.24 -49.64
CA HIS A 464 23.63 -52.73 -50.97
C HIS A 464 24.68 -52.36 -52.02
N GLU A 465 25.22 -51.13 -51.97
CA GLU A 465 26.31 -50.67 -52.82
C GLU A 465 27.61 -51.47 -52.57
N GLU A 466 28.00 -51.66 -51.31
CA GLU A 466 29.14 -52.52 -50.92
C GLU A 466 29.00 -53.94 -51.47
N SER A 467 27.79 -54.51 -51.42
CA SER A 467 27.49 -55.82 -52.01
C SER A 467 27.57 -55.83 -53.53
N LEU A 468 27.13 -54.75 -54.20
CA LEU A 468 27.23 -54.58 -55.64
C LEU A 468 28.69 -54.42 -56.09
N GLN A 469 29.45 -53.55 -55.43
CA GLN A 469 30.89 -53.38 -55.65
C GLN A 469 31.67 -54.69 -55.39
N ALA A 470 31.28 -55.49 -54.39
CA ALA A 470 31.89 -56.78 -54.12
C ALA A 470 31.64 -57.78 -55.26
N LYS A 471 30.42 -57.83 -55.82
CA LYS A 471 30.12 -58.62 -57.03
C LYS A 471 30.90 -58.11 -58.24
N GLN A 472 31.03 -56.80 -58.39
CA GLN A 472 31.77 -56.18 -59.50
C GLN A 472 33.27 -56.49 -59.42
N ARG A 473 33.86 -56.49 -58.21
CA ARG A 473 35.23 -56.97 -57.96
C ARG A 473 35.40 -58.46 -58.24
N ALA A 474 34.44 -59.30 -57.84
CA ALA A 474 34.48 -60.74 -58.14
C ALA A 474 34.39 -61.04 -59.65
N LEU A 475 33.56 -60.29 -60.40
CA LEU A 475 33.47 -60.40 -61.86
C LEU A 475 34.75 -59.94 -62.57
N LEU A 476 35.39 -58.86 -62.09
CA LEU A 476 36.70 -58.44 -62.59
C LEU A 476 37.75 -59.54 -62.34
N GLN A 477 37.80 -60.11 -61.14
CA GLN A 477 38.74 -61.19 -60.83
C GLN A 477 38.51 -62.46 -61.65
N GLN A 478 37.26 -62.76 -62.04
CA GLN A 478 36.98 -63.84 -63.00
C GLN A 478 37.46 -63.50 -64.42
N LEU A 479 37.43 -62.22 -64.80
CA LEU A 479 37.93 -61.73 -66.09
C LEU A 479 39.47 -61.78 -66.13
N ASP A 480 40.14 -61.34 -65.05
CA ASP A 480 41.59 -61.48 -64.86
C ASP A 480 42.05 -62.95 -64.96
N CYS A 481 41.30 -63.89 -64.36
CA CYS A 481 41.58 -65.32 -64.49
C CYS A 481 41.41 -65.83 -65.94
N LEU A 482 40.37 -65.40 -66.65
CA LEU A 482 40.15 -65.78 -68.06
C LEU A 482 41.21 -65.18 -69.00
N ASP A 483 41.66 -63.96 -68.75
CA ASP A 483 42.77 -63.36 -69.48
C ASP A 483 44.09 -64.11 -69.21
N GLN A 484 44.33 -64.57 -67.96
CA GLN A 484 45.49 -65.41 -67.65
C GLN A 484 45.40 -66.81 -68.29
N GLU A 485 44.23 -67.46 -68.30
CA GLU A 485 44.02 -68.71 -69.07
C GLU A 485 44.30 -68.48 -70.57
N CYS A 486 43.94 -67.32 -71.12
CA CYS A 486 44.24 -66.96 -72.51
C CYS A 486 45.74 -66.68 -72.75
N GLU A 487 46.47 -66.09 -71.80
CA GLU A 487 47.93 -65.92 -71.86
C GLU A 487 48.64 -67.29 -71.81
N GLU A 488 48.24 -68.17 -70.89
CA GLU A 488 48.83 -69.51 -70.73
C GLU A 488 48.58 -70.40 -71.96
N LEU A 489 47.38 -70.33 -72.55
CA LEU A 489 47.08 -71.00 -73.83
C LEU A 489 47.87 -70.39 -75.01
N ARG A 490 48.10 -69.06 -75.04
CA ARG A 490 48.97 -68.42 -76.04
C ARG A 490 50.43 -68.86 -75.90
N ALA A 491 50.94 -68.95 -74.67
CA ALA A 491 52.30 -69.41 -74.39
C ALA A 491 52.49 -70.88 -74.83
N SER A 492 51.57 -71.77 -74.43
CA SER A 492 51.61 -73.19 -74.81
C SER A 492 51.48 -73.41 -76.33
N LEU A 493 50.69 -72.59 -77.03
CA LEU A 493 50.65 -72.60 -78.49
C LEU A 493 51.99 -72.19 -79.10
N GLY A 494 52.65 -71.15 -78.56
CA GLY A 494 53.98 -70.72 -79.01
C GLY A 494 55.05 -71.79 -78.83
N GLU A 495 55.07 -72.47 -77.68
CA GLU A 495 55.98 -73.61 -77.44
C GLU A 495 55.74 -74.76 -78.44
N ALA A 496 54.47 -75.06 -78.75
CA ALA A 496 54.11 -76.08 -79.74
C ALA A 496 54.47 -75.69 -81.18
N GLU A 497 54.39 -74.41 -81.54
CA GLU A 497 54.84 -73.90 -82.85
C GLU A 497 56.38 -73.94 -82.97
N ASP A 498 57.11 -73.61 -81.91
CA ASP A 498 58.57 -73.75 -81.84
C ASP A 498 59.03 -75.20 -81.95
N ASP A 499 58.38 -76.14 -81.24
CA ASP A 499 58.69 -77.58 -81.33
C ASP A 499 58.35 -78.16 -82.70
N LYS A 500 57.24 -77.71 -83.32
CA LYS A 500 56.94 -78.03 -84.72
C LYS A 500 58.05 -77.51 -85.65
N ALA A 501 58.56 -76.30 -85.46
CA ALA A 501 59.64 -75.76 -86.28
C ALA A 501 60.95 -76.55 -86.12
N LYS A 502 61.28 -77.00 -84.89
CA LYS A 502 62.42 -77.89 -84.62
C LYS A 502 62.27 -79.24 -85.34
N LEU A 503 61.07 -79.84 -85.31
CA LEU A 503 60.78 -81.10 -86.01
C LEU A 503 60.83 -80.94 -87.55
N GLU A 504 60.34 -79.82 -88.09
CA GLU A 504 60.48 -79.51 -89.52
C GLU A 504 61.94 -79.33 -89.96
N HIS A 505 62.81 -78.80 -89.11
CA HIS A 505 64.25 -78.72 -89.38
C HIS A 505 64.87 -80.12 -89.44
N GLN A 506 64.63 -80.96 -88.41
CA GLN A 506 65.15 -82.33 -88.37
C GLN A 506 64.64 -83.17 -89.55
N LEU A 507 63.39 -82.96 -89.99
CA LEU A 507 62.85 -83.62 -91.18
C LEU A 507 63.62 -83.23 -92.44
N LYS A 508 63.93 -81.94 -92.63
CA LYS A 508 64.71 -81.43 -93.79
C LYS A 508 66.14 -81.98 -93.79
N GLU A 509 66.76 -82.10 -92.62
CA GLU A 509 68.09 -82.67 -92.43
C GLU A 509 68.12 -84.18 -92.79
N ARG A 510 67.17 -84.97 -92.27
CA ARG A 510 67.00 -86.39 -92.64
C ARG A 510 66.64 -86.59 -94.12
N GLN A 511 65.89 -85.66 -94.72
CA GLN A 511 65.58 -85.68 -96.15
C GLN A 511 66.85 -85.50 -97.00
N ALA A 512 67.77 -84.62 -96.57
CA ALA A 512 69.06 -84.40 -97.23
C ALA A 512 70.02 -85.59 -97.07
N GLU A 513 70.12 -86.18 -95.86
CA GLU A 513 70.86 -87.44 -95.65
C GLU A 513 70.35 -88.55 -96.58
N LYS A 514 69.03 -88.72 -96.68
CA LYS A 514 68.40 -89.70 -97.58
C LYS A 514 68.78 -89.46 -99.04
N GLN A 515 68.74 -88.21 -99.51
CA GLN A 515 69.13 -87.86 -100.88
C GLN A 515 70.62 -88.16 -101.13
N HIS A 516 71.50 -87.92 -100.15
CA HIS A 516 72.92 -88.23 -100.27
C HIS A 516 73.17 -89.74 -100.39
N VAL A 517 72.54 -90.56 -99.53
CA VAL A 517 72.67 -92.03 -99.58
C VAL A 517 72.04 -92.61 -100.85
N GLN A 518 70.91 -92.08 -101.31
CA GLN A 518 70.26 -92.46 -102.57
C GLN A 518 71.21 -92.27 -103.77
N GLY A 519 71.88 -91.11 -103.86
CA GLY A 519 72.86 -90.85 -104.93
C GLY A 519 74.10 -91.73 -104.87
N GLN A 520 74.56 -92.14 -103.67
CA GLN A 520 75.63 -93.13 -103.52
C GLN A 520 75.20 -94.53 -103.99
N LEU A 521 73.95 -94.93 -103.71
CA LEU A 521 73.40 -96.22 -104.13
C LEU A 521 73.26 -96.30 -105.65
N GLU A 522 72.75 -95.25 -106.29
CA GLU A 522 72.59 -95.18 -107.75
C GLU A 522 73.94 -95.25 -108.48
N ALA A 523 74.99 -94.61 -107.94
CA ALA A 523 76.36 -94.70 -108.47
C ALA A 523 76.97 -96.12 -108.30
N GLN A 524 76.73 -96.78 -107.17
CA GLN A 524 77.09 -98.20 -106.97
C GLN A 524 76.37 -99.12 -107.97
N GLN A 525 75.09 -98.84 -108.24
CA GLN A 525 74.25 -99.67 -109.10
C GLN A 525 74.68 -99.57 -110.57
N GLN A 526 74.96 -98.37 -111.07
CA GLN A 526 75.55 -98.18 -112.41
C GLN A 526 76.93 -98.85 -112.55
N LEU A 527 77.78 -98.81 -111.52
CA LEU A 527 79.07 -99.50 -111.54
C LEU A 527 78.90 -101.02 -111.67
N MET A 528 77.90 -101.59 -110.98
CA MET A 528 77.59 -103.02 -111.07
C MET A 528 77.06 -103.43 -112.45
N GLU A 529 76.17 -102.63 -113.05
CA GLU A 529 75.64 -102.90 -114.41
C GLU A 529 76.75 -102.89 -115.47
N ASN A 530 77.69 -101.94 -115.40
CA ASN A 530 78.83 -101.89 -116.32
C ASN A 530 79.70 -103.17 -116.21
N LEU A 531 80.05 -103.59 -115.00
CA LEU A 531 80.82 -104.82 -114.76
C LEU A 531 80.07 -106.09 -115.21
N GLN A 532 78.75 -106.13 -115.01
CA GLN A 532 77.88 -107.21 -115.48
C GLN A 532 77.87 -107.30 -117.02
N GLN A 533 77.88 -106.15 -117.71
CA GLN A 533 77.87 -106.09 -119.17
C GLN A 533 79.24 -106.40 -119.79
N GLU A 534 80.35 -105.98 -119.18
CA GLU A 534 81.70 -106.44 -119.56
C GLU A 534 81.80 -107.96 -119.43
N LYS A 535 81.39 -108.53 -118.28
CA LYS A 535 81.36 -109.99 -118.05
C LYS A 535 80.60 -110.73 -119.15
N LEU A 536 79.40 -110.28 -119.50
CA LEU A 536 78.59 -110.90 -120.57
C LEU A 536 79.28 -110.84 -121.93
N SER A 537 80.00 -109.75 -122.25
CA SER A 537 80.76 -109.64 -123.51
C SER A 537 81.94 -110.62 -123.59
N PHE A 538 82.64 -110.87 -122.47
CA PHE A 538 83.69 -111.89 -122.39
C PHE A 538 83.12 -113.31 -122.49
N GLU A 539 82.00 -113.59 -121.82
CA GLU A 539 81.33 -114.89 -121.92
C GLU A 539 80.80 -115.18 -123.33
N GLN A 540 80.25 -114.18 -124.03
CA GLN A 540 79.82 -114.31 -125.43
C GLN A 540 81.00 -114.59 -126.37
N SER A 541 82.07 -113.80 -126.31
CA SER A 541 83.26 -114.01 -127.15
C SER A 541 83.95 -115.35 -126.90
N THR A 542 83.98 -115.82 -125.64
CA THR A 542 84.48 -117.16 -125.28
C THR A 542 83.59 -118.26 -125.85
N SER A 543 82.27 -118.10 -125.78
CA SER A 543 81.30 -119.08 -126.30
C SER A 543 81.35 -119.17 -127.83
N GLU A 544 81.52 -118.04 -128.52
CA GLU A 544 81.70 -118.00 -129.97
C GLU A 544 83.02 -118.65 -130.40
N LEU A 545 84.11 -118.43 -129.65
CA LEU A 545 85.38 -119.10 -129.92
C LEU A 545 85.26 -120.63 -129.81
N LEU A 546 84.54 -121.13 -128.79
CA LEU A 546 84.25 -122.55 -128.61
C LEU A 546 83.35 -123.11 -129.72
N ARG A 547 82.29 -122.39 -130.13
CA ARG A 547 81.43 -122.77 -131.26
C ARG A 547 82.25 -122.96 -132.54
N ASN A 548 83.09 -121.99 -132.89
CA ASN A 548 83.93 -122.06 -134.08
C ASN A 548 84.92 -123.26 -134.03
N ILE A 549 85.42 -123.62 -132.85
CA ILE A 549 86.28 -124.81 -132.67
C ILE A 549 85.48 -126.11 -132.92
N SER A 550 84.25 -126.22 -132.41
CA SER A 550 83.40 -127.40 -132.63
C SER A 550 82.98 -127.58 -134.08
N GLU A 551 82.57 -126.50 -134.77
CA GLU A 551 82.17 -126.56 -136.19
C GLU A 551 83.32 -127.01 -137.11
N LEU A 552 84.57 -126.67 -136.76
CA LEU A 552 85.77 -127.13 -137.45
C LEU A 552 86.07 -128.63 -137.23
N ASP A 553 85.73 -129.16 -136.06
CA ASP A 553 85.97 -130.57 -135.71
C ASP A 553 84.90 -131.50 -136.33
N GLU A 554 83.62 -131.08 -136.34
CA GLU A 554 82.55 -131.80 -137.04
C GLU A 554 82.83 -131.93 -138.55
N LEU A 555 83.32 -130.86 -139.20
CA LEU A 555 83.71 -130.88 -140.61
C LEU A 555 84.88 -131.84 -140.91
N LEU A 556 85.85 -131.94 -140.00
CA LEU A 556 86.93 -132.93 -140.07
C LEU A 556 86.43 -134.36 -139.86
N GLN A 557 85.40 -134.53 -139.05
CA GLN A 557 84.83 -135.83 -138.72
C GLN A 557 83.93 -136.35 -139.84
N GLU A 558 83.05 -135.52 -140.43
CA GLU A 558 82.21 -135.90 -141.57
C GLU A 558 83.05 -136.32 -142.80
N MET A 559 84.15 -135.61 -143.08
CA MET A 559 85.11 -135.99 -144.13
C MET A 559 85.71 -137.39 -143.93
N LYS A 560 86.12 -137.72 -142.69
CA LYS A 560 86.63 -139.06 -142.34
C LYS A 560 85.55 -140.13 -142.39
N GLU A 561 84.34 -139.82 -141.96
CA GLU A 561 83.18 -140.72 -141.99
C GLU A 561 82.88 -141.14 -143.44
N ARG A 562 82.93 -140.17 -144.37
CA ARG A 562 82.76 -140.34 -145.81
C ARG A 562 83.89 -141.17 -146.44
N GLU A 563 85.14 -140.90 -146.09
CA GLU A 563 86.30 -141.67 -146.54
C GLU A 563 86.23 -143.14 -146.08
N ARG A 564 85.91 -143.38 -144.80
CA ARG A 564 85.75 -144.73 -144.24
C ARG A 564 84.66 -145.53 -144.95
N LEU A 565 83.54 -144.89 -145.27
CA LEU A 565 82.42 -145.53 -145.98
C LEU A 565 82.81 -145.98 -147.39
N LEU A 566 83.60 -145.16 -148.12
CA LEU A 566 84.09 -145.49 -149.47
C LEU A 566 85.05 -146.70 -149.49
N VAL A 567 85.83 -146.92 -148.43
CA VAL A 567 86.77 -148.06 -148.34
C VAL A 567 86.09 -149.35 -147.86
N SER A 568 85.02 -149.23 -147.04
CA SER A 568 84.41 -150.38 -146.36
C SER A 568 83.53 -151.26 -147.26
N PHE A 569 83.06 -150.74 -148.40
CA PHE A 569 82.16 -151.45 -149.31
C PHE A 569 82.47 -151.10 -150.78
N PRO A 570 83.39 -151.83 -151.45
CA PRO A 570 83.69 -151.60 -152.88
C PRO A 570 82.46 -151.73 -153.78
N ASP A 571 81.55 -152.64 -153.44
CA ASP A 571 80.28 -152.88 -154.15
C ASP A 571 79.27 -151.72 -154.01
N LEU A 572 79.53 -150.73 -153.14
CA LEU A 572 78.78 -149.47 -153.08
C LEU A 572 79.36 -148.38 -154.00
N HIS A 573 80.42 -148.66 -154.77
CA HIS A 573 80.77 -147.78 -155.87
C HIS A 573 79.84 -148.02 -157.06
N ILE A 574 78.72 -147.28 -157.04
CA ILE A 574 78.02 -146.88 -158.26
C ILE A 574 78.79 -145.66 -158.80
N PRO A 575 79.55 -145.78 -159.91
CA PRO A 575 80.05 -144.60 -160.59
C PRO A 575 78.89 -143.96 -161.37
N ALA A 576 79.01 -142.66 -161.64
CA ALA A 576 78.00 -141.92 -162.37
C ALA A 576 78.19 -142.03 -163.90
N GLU A 577 78.08 -143.24 -164.48
CA GLU A 577 78.15 -143.40 -165.94
C GLU A 577 76.91 -142.89 -166.67
N ALA A 578 75.69 -143.15 -166.16
CA ALA A 578 74.46 -142.77 -166.87
C ALA A 578 73.22 -142.60 -165.97
N GLN A 579 72.69 -141.37 -165.95
CA GLN A 579 71.25 -141.15 -165.99
C GLN A 579 70.91 -140.53 -167.35
N PHE A 580 69.93 -141.09 -168.05
CA PHE A 580 69.25 -140.46 -169.18
C PHE A 580 67.74 -140.61 -168.95
N GLU A 581 66.95 -139.58 -169.26
CA GLU A 581 65.50 -139.70 -169.32
C GLU A 581 65.08 -140.47 -170.59
N CYS A 582 65.20 -141.79 -170.52
CA CYS A 582 64.43 -142.76 -171.30
C CYS A 582 62.94 -142.37 -171.36
N THR A 583 62.20 -142.64 -172.45
CA THR A 583 60.71 -142.60 -172.41
C THR A 583 60.10 -143.97 -172.68
N GLY A 584 60.91 -145.03 -172.72
CA GLY A 584 60.47 -146.37 -172.31
C GLY A 584 59.95 -147.25 -173.43
N ASN A 585 60.44 -147.07 -174.65
CA ASN A 585 60.15 -147.97 -175.76
C ASN A 585 61.42 -148.12 -176.62
N ILE A 586 61.93 -149.35 -176.79
CA ILE A 586 63.13 -149.59 -177.61
C ILE A 586 62.90 -149.10 -179.04
N THR A 587 61.68 -149.17 -179.57
CA THR A 587 61.34 -148.62 -180.87
C THR A 587 61.42 -147.10 -180.86
N ASP A 588 60.81 -146.39 -179.90
CA ASP A 588 60.80 -144.92 -179.85
C ASP A 588 62.12 -144.29 -179.36
N ASP A 589 62.92 -145.03 -178.59
CA ASP A 589 64.21 -144.58 -178.06
C ASP A 589 65.34 -144.86 -179.08
N MET A 590 65.27 -145.97 -179.82
CA MET A 590 66.03 -146.14 -181.07
C MET A 590 65.50 -145.17 -182.16
N GLU A 591 64.20 -144.82 -182.15
CA GLU A 591 63.67 -143.73 -182.96
C GLU A 591 64.24 -142.38 -182.52
N LYS A 592 64.41 -142.08 -181.22
CA LYS A 592 65.10 -140.85 -180.78
C LYS A 592 66.57 -140.84 -181.19
N GLN A 593 67.26 -141.96 -181.11
CA GLN A 593 68.65 -142.06 -181.58
C GLN A 593 68.72 -141.95 -183.12
N LEU A 594 67.69 -142.42 -183.83
CA LEU A 594 67.45 -142.11 -185.24
C LEU A 594 67.04 -140.65 -185.47
N ARG A 595 66.25 -139.98 -184.63
CA ARG A 595 65.87 -138.57 -184.75
C ARG A 595 67.10 -137.67 -184.53
N ALA A 596 67.95 -138.00 -183.56
CA ALA A 596 69.21 -137.31 -183.31
C ALA A 596 70.22 -137.55 -184.45
N ASN A 597 70.36 -138.78 -184.93
CA ASN A 597 71.14 -139.06 -186.13
C ASN A 597 70.49 -138.49 -187.39
N ASN A 598 69.17 -138.31 -187.46
CA ASN A 598 68.46 -137.65 -188.56
C ASN A 598 68.58 -136.13 -188.47
N ILE A 599 68.74 -135.53 -187.30
CA ILE A 599 69.16 -134.12 -187.17
C ILE A 599 70.62 -133.99 -187.64
N ARG A 600 71.49 -134.94 -187.27
CA ARG A 600 72.90 -134.96 -187.71
C ARG A 600 73.04 -135.18 -189.22
N ILE A 601 72.26 -136.10 -189.78
CA ILE A 601 72.14 -136.37 -191.22
C ILE A 601 71.45 -135.20 -191.89
N SER A 602 70.37 -134.63 -191.36
CA SER A 602 69.71 -133.44 -191.92
C SER A 602 70.62 -132.22 -191.93
N ILE A 603 71.51 -132.03 -190.94
CA ILE A 603 72.52 -130.96 -190.97
C ILE A 603 73.63 -131.28 -192.00
N LEU A 604 74.00 -132.56 -192.18
CA LEU A 604 74.94 -132.99 -193.23
C LEU A 604 74.32 -132.99 -194.64
N GLU A 605 73.00 -133.14 -194.75
CA GLU A 605 72.19 -133.05 -195.96
C GLU A 605 71.80 -131.62 -196.25
N GLU A 606 71.69 -130.75 -195.24
CA GLU A 606 71.60 -129.29 -195.38
C GLU A 606 72.97 -128.68 -195.76
N GLU A 607 74.08 -129.20 -195.23
CA GLU A 607 75.43 -128.91 -195.75
C GLU A 607 75.60 -129.44 -197.18
N ASN A 608 75.19 -130.68 -197.48
CA ASN A 608 75.23 -131.19 -198.85
C ASN A 608 74.23 -130.48 -199.79
N SER A 609 73.11 -129.98 -199.28
CA SER A 609 72.16 -129.16 -200.01
C SER A 609 72.72 -127.76 -200.23
N ARG A 610 73.40 -127.16 -199.24
CA ARG A 610 74.19 -125.94 -199.40
C ARG A 610 75.34 -126.12 -200.36
N LEU A 611 76.02 -127.28 -200.39
CA LEU A 611 77.08 -127.59 -201.36
C LEU A 611 76.52 -127.84 -202.76
N ARG A 612 75.36 -128.50 -202.90
CA ARG A 612 74.69 -128.71 -204.20
C ARG A 612 74.04 -127.43 -204.72
N THR A 613 73.53 -126.57 -203.82
CA THR A 613 73.03 -125.22 -204.10
C THR A 613 74.17 -124.23 -204.34
N ALA A 614 75.34 -124.42 -203.72
CA ALA A 614 76.56 -123.69 -204.04
C ALA A 614 77.16 -124.18 -205.36
N LEU A 615 77.01 -125.46 -205.73
CA LEU A 615 77.29 -125.96 -207.08
C LEU A 615 76.28 -125.43 -208.11
N ALA A 616 75.03 -125.23 -207.73
CA ALA A 616 74.03 -124.51 -208.54
C ALA A 616 74.42 -123.04 -208.70
N LYS A 617 74.81 -122.35 -207.63
CA LYS A 617 75.40 -121.00 -207.69
C LYS A 617 76.77 -120.96 -208.38
N MET A 618 77.53 -122.04 -208.44
CA MET A 618 78.72 -122.16 -209.31
C MET A 618 78.36 -122.43 -210.78
N LYS A 619 77.10 -122.76 -211.10
CA LYS A 619 76.60 -122.78 -212.50
C LYS A 619 75.94 -121.47 -212.88
N GLU A 620 75.13 -120.90 -211.99
CA GLU A 620 74.47 -119.59 -212.15
C GLU A 620 75.47 -118.41 -212.04
N ALA A 621 76.56 -118.57 -211.27
CA ALA A 621 77.73 -117.69 -211.27
C ALA A 621 78.95 -118.25 -212.04
N ALA A 622 78.84 -119.41 -212.70
CA ALA A 622 79.58 -119.58 -213.97
C ALA A 622 78.89 -118.80 -215.11
N GLN A 623 77.64 -118.39 -214.92
CA GLN A 623 76.90 -117.46 -215.80
C GLN A 623 76.99 -115.99 -215.32
N GLN A 624 77.84 -115.67 -214.33
CA GLN A 624 78.20 -114.29 -213.94
C GLN A 624 79.71 -114.07 -213.64
N GLY A 625 80.37 -114.99 -212.92
CA GLY A 625 81.79 -114.95 -212.53
C GLY A 625 82.02 -115.09 -211.02
N VAL A 626 83.31 -115.16 -210.61
CA VAL A 626 83.84 -115.24 -209.22
C VAL A 626 83.73 -116.65 -208.59
N LEU A 627 84.79 -117.45 -208.29
CA LEU A 627 86.13 -117.26 -207.65
C LEU A 627 86.07 -117.24 -206.08
N ARG A 628 87.08 -117.63 -205.28
CA ARG A 628 88.44 -118.18 -205.55
C ARG A 628 88.90 -119.13 -204.40
N LEU A 629 90.15 -119.61 -204.49
CA LEU A 629 90.77 -120.68 -203.68
C LEU A 629 91.71 -120.15 -202.55
N ILE A 630 92.25 -121.08 -201.72
CA ILE A 630 93.60 -121.03 -201.07
C ILE A 630 93.78 -120.12 -199.81
N PRO A 631 94.63 -120.46 -198.79
CA PRO A 631 95.25 -121.75 -198.38
C PRO A 631 95.38 -121.97 -196.82
N GLN A 632 96.37 -122.77 -196.40
CA GLN A 632 96.82 -123.06 -195.03
C GLN A 632 97.49 -121.87 -194.29
N THR A 633 97.34 -121.75 -192.96
CA THR A 633 98.39 -121.53 -191.89
C THR A 633 97.81 -121.02 -190.55
N GLN A 634 98.58 -121.15 -189.45
CA GLN A 634 98.45 -120.51 -188.10
C GLN A 634 97.48 -121.11 -187.04
N LEU A 635 97.66 -120.65 -185.77
CA LEU A 635 96.93 -120.89 -184.49
C LEU A 635 97.12 -122.29 -183.81
N TRP A 636 97.58 -122.52 -182.55
CA TRP A 636 97.78 -121.82 -181.24
C TRP A 636 96.61 -121.86 -180.21
N ALA A 637 96.76 -121.84 -178.86
CA ALA A 637 97.80 -122.29 -177.87
C ALA A 637 97.39 -121.99 -176.38
N HIS A 638 98.12 -122.53 -175.37
CA HIS A 638 98.33 -122.01 -173.96
C HIS A 638 97.21 -122.12 -172.86
N PHE A 639 97.43 -122.02 -171.51
CA PHE A 639 98.64 -121.83 -170.64
C PHE A 639 98.57 -122.49 -169.20
N SER A 640 99.32 -121.98 -168.17
CA SER A 640 99.68 -122.72 -166.91
C SER A 640 100.18 -121.89 -165.67
N SER A 641 100.16 -122.48 -164.45
CA SER A 641 101.14 -122.35 -163.31
C SER A 641 101.24 -121.14 -162.30
N ARG A 642 101.70 -121.47 -161.05
CA ARG A 642 102.73 -120.79 -160.17
C ARG A 642 102.42 -119.63 -159.15
N THR A 643 103.09 -119.69 -157.96
CA THR A 643 103.54 -118.58 -157.02
C THR A 643 102.52 -117.63 -156.33
N GLY A 644 102.79 -116.86 -155.25
CA GLY A 644 103.89 -116.83 -154.24
C GLY A 644 104.29 -115.43 -153.65
N SER A 645 104.64 -115.35 -152.34
CA SER A 645 105.56 -114.34 -151.68
C SER A 645 105.11 -112.93 -151.18
N LYS A 646 105.83 -112.42 -150.15
CA LYS A 646 106.26 -111.02 -149.80
C LYS A 646 105.56 -110.09 -148.76
N ASP A 647 106.32 -109.05 -148.37
CA ASP A 647 106.20 -108.16 -147.19
C ASP A 647 105.45 -106.80 -147.42
N GLY A 648 105.01 -106.15 -146.32
CA GLY A 648 105.33 -104.70 -146.08
C GLY A 648 104.23 -103.61 -145.97
N MET A 649 104.25 -102.89 -144.83
CA MET A 649 104.07 -101.41 -144.64
C MET A 649 102.73 -100.63 -144.81
N THR A 650 102.77 -99.40 -144.25
CA THR A 650 102.00 -98.14 -144.51
C THR A 650 100.80 -97.66 -143.65
N ASP A 651 100.60 -96.32 -143.69
CA ASP A 651 99.88 -95.33 -142.82
C ASP A 651 98.46 -94.96 -143.42
N PRO A 652 97.70 -93.82 -143.19
CA PRO A 652 97.81 -92.64 -142.28
C PRO A 652 96.51 -91.97 -141.68
N HIS A 653 96.73 -90.98 -140.79
CA HIS A 653 95.98 -89.72 -140.40
C HIS A 653 94.49 -89.37 -140.76
N LYS A 654 93.76 -88.64 -139.85
CA LYS A 654 93.47 -87.15 -139.91
C LYS A 654 92.45 -86.53 -138.88
N ALA A 655 92.77 -85.32 -138.36
CA ALA A 655 91.96 -84.09 -138.04
C ALA A 655 90.57 -84.14 -137.29
N SER A 656 89.89 -83.06 -136.81
CA SER A 656 90.09 -81.59 -136.86
C SER A 656 89.33 -80.75 -135.78
N THR A 657 89.97 -79.67 -135.28
CA THR A 657 89.51 -78.30 -134.89
C THR A 657 88.09 -77.94 -134.36
N GLY A 658 87.99 -77.09 -133.31
CA GLY A 658 86.79 -76.29 -132.95
C GLY A 658 86.99 -75.21 -131.85
N LYS A 659 86.29 -74.05 -131.93
CA LYS A 659 86.36 -72.81 -131.07
C LYS A 659 84.97 -72.10 -131.12
N PRO A 660 84.64 -70.94 -130.49
CA PRO A 660 85.31 -70.08 -129.47
C PRO A 660 84.37 -69.42 -128.39
N ALA A 661 84.93 -68.48 -127.58
CA ALA A 661 84.33 -67.18 -127.16
C ALA A 661 83.10 -67.09 -126.19
N LEU A 662 82.78 -65.95 -125.53
CA LEU A 662 83.57 -64.88 -124.85
C LEU A 662 82.60 -63.94 -124.05
N THR A 663 83.13 -62.91 -123.37
CA THR A 663 82.46 -61.72 -122.77
C THR A 663 81.55 -61.90 -121.54
N GLN A 664 81.25 -60.87 -120.71
CA GLN A 664 82.06 -59.87 -119.95
C GLN A 664 81.15 -58.73 -119.39
N ARG A 665 81.67 -57.94 -118.42
CA ARG A 665 81.26 -56.56 -117.99
C ARG A 665 79.99 -56.39 -117.11
N PRO A 666 79.88 -55.30 -116.29
CA PRO A 666 80.93 -54.55 -115.57
C PRO A 666 80.46 -54.14 -114.10
N PRO A 667 80.79 -52.99 -113.44
CA PRO A 667 81.29 -53.04 -112.04
C PRO A 667 80.78 -51.90 -111.08
N SER A 668 81.54 -51.64 -109.98
CA SER A 668 81.56 -50.37 -109.18
C SER A 668 80.29 -50.01 -108.38
N SER A 669 80.25 -49.12 -107.37
CA SER A 669 81.21 -48.14 -106.78
C SER A 669 80.94 -47.96 -105.24
N THR A 670 81.93 -47.93 -104.34
CA THR A 670 82.61 -46.74 -103.76
C THR A 670 81.83 -45.91 -102.70
N VAL A 671 82.28 -45.94 -101.42
CA VAL A 671 82.68 -44.82 -100.48
C VAL A 671 82.09 -43.40 -100.75
N PRO A 672 81.66 -42.52 -99.78
CA PRO A 672 82.21 -42.27 -98.41
C PRO A 672 81.26 -41.87 -97.20
N ARG A 673 81.80 -41.91 -95.97
CA ARG A 673 81.98 -40.81 -94.96
C ARG A 673 80.99 -39.60 -94.92
N ARG A 674 80.59 -39.13 -93.71
CA ARG A 674 80.98 -37.81 -93.07
C ARG A 674 79.91 -37.09 -92.17
N LEU A 675 80.34 -36.69 -90.96
CA LEU A 675 79.97 -35.54 -90.06
C LEU A 675 78.52 -35.03 -89.84
N ALA A 676 78.17 -34.98 -88.53
CA ALA A 676 77.81 -33.79 -87.71
C ALA A 676 76.43 -33.08 -87.78
N SER A 677 76.16 -32.38 -86.67
CA SER A 677 75.13 -31.34 -86.39
C SER A 677 73.65 -31.78 -86.43
N GLY A 678 72.77 -31.38 -85.50
CA GLY A 678 72.93 -30.61 -84.26
C GLY A 678 72.12 -29.31 -84.22
N GLN A 679 71.50 -29.03 -83.06
CA GLN A 679 70.66 -27.86 -82.73
C GLN A 679 69.32 -27.79 -83.52
N ALA A 680 68.28 -27.05 -83.11
CA ALA A 680 68.02 -26.21 -81.91
C ALA A 680 66.59 -26.55 -81.37
N SER A 681 65.95 -25.94 -80.36
CA SER A 681 66.17 -24.83 -79.39
C SER A 681 65.28 -25.15 -78.15
N SER A 682 65.18 -24.48 -76.99
CA SER A 682 65.62 -23.19 -76.41
C SER A 682 66.05 -23.47 -74.93
N GLN A 683 66.38 -22.59 -73.95
CA GLN A 683 66.12 -21.17 -73.59
C GLN A 683 64.65 -20.89 -73.17
N SER A 684 64.32 -20.16 -72.09
CA SER A 684 65.11 -19.44 -71.07
C SER A 684 64.63 -19.78 -69.62
N THR A 685 65.43 -19.76 -68.55
CA THR A 685 65.93 -18.59 -67.76
C THR A 685 64.81 -17.65 -67.26
N ALA A 686 64.75 -17.15 -66.01
CA ALA A 686 65.70 -17.18 -64.88
C ALA A 686 65.04 -16.82 -63.51
N LEU A 687 65.76 -17.07 -62.39
CA LEU A 687 65.62 -16.43 -61.05
C LEU A 687 64.32 -16.77 -60.24
N GLN A 688 64.27 -16.76 -58.89
CA GLN A 688 65.24 -16.28 -57.90
C GLN A 688 65.13 -16.99 -56.51
N ARG A 689 66.26 -17.55 -56.02
CA ARG A 689 66.78 -17.63 -54.63
C ARG A 689 65.98 -18.31 -53.46
N PRO A 690 66.68 -18.68 -52.34
CA PRO A 690 66.35 -19.90 -51.55
C PRO A 690 66.51 -19.67 -50.01
N PRO A 691 67.05 -20.57 -49.14
CA PRO A 691 66.97 -22.04 -48.99
C PRO A 691 66.58 -22.53 -47.55
N SER A 692 66.43 -23.86 -47.41
CA SER A 692 66.93 -24.74 -46.32
C SER A 692 66.52 -24.61 -44.83
N SER A 693 65.93 -25.73 -44.35
CA SER A 693 66.31 -26.54 -43.15
C SER A 693 65.92 -26.17 -41.71
N GLN A 694 65.64 -27.27 -40.98
CA GLN A 694 65.45 -27.49 -39.52
C GLN A 694 66.68 -27.08 -38.66
N PRO A 695 66.65 -27.08 -37.29
CA PRO A 695 65.70 -27.72 -36.35
C PRO A 695 65.27 -26.89 -35.10
N LYS A 696 64.64 -27.58 -34.12
CA LYS A 696 64.30 -27.19 -32.72
C LYS A 696 65.55 -26.87 -31.84
N PRO A 697 65.45 -26.40 -30.55
CA PRO A 697 64.32 -25.84 -29.76
C PRO A 697 64.60 -24.52 -28.96
N SER A 698 63.57 -23.99 -28.28
CA SER A 698 63.58 -23.07 -27.09
C SER A 698 64.24 -21.67 -27.24
N SER A 699 63.99 -20.63 -26.40
CA SER A 699 63.21 -20.50 -25.15
C SER A 699 62.67 -19.05 -24.95
N ALA A 700 61.52 -18.90 -24.27
CA ALA A 700 60.96 -17.66 -23.67
C ALA A 700 60.68 -16.45 -24.63
N GLU A 701 59.91 -15.41 -24.31
CA GLU A 701 59.11 -15.05 -23.12
C GLU A 701 57.91 -14.16 -23.53
N ALA A 702 56.81 -14.11 -22.73
CA ALA A 702 55.77 -13.06 -22.75
C ALA A 702 54.86 -12.89 -24.02
N MET A 703 53.58 -12.46 -23.97
CA MET A 703 52.57 -12.33 -22.90
C MET A 703 51.16 -12.07 -23.53
N TRP A 704 50.07 -12.28 -22.76
CA TRP A 704 48.63 -11.93 -23.00
C TRP A 704 47.73 -12.86 -23.86
N LYS A 705 46.86 -13.61 -23.15
CA LYS A 705 45.41 -13.91 -23.39
C LYS A 705 45.00 -14.58 -24.73
N ALA A 706 44.08 -15.56 -24.77
CA ALA A 706 42.87 -15.69 -23.95
C ALA A 706 42.26 -17.13 -23.90
N VAL A 707 41.38 -17.35 -22.90
CA VAL A 707 40.29 -18.35 -22.81
C VAL A 707 40.56 -19.81 -23.18
N SER A 708 40.57 -20.68 -22.17
CA SER A 708 39.85 -21.97 -22.17
C SER A 708 39.79 -22.56 -20.76
N CYS A 709 38.60 -23.02 -20.33
CA CYS A 709 38.44 -23.91 -19.18
C CYS A 709 37.34 -24.94 -19.50
N VAL A 710 37.69 -26.23 -19.38
CA VAL A 710 36.77 -27.37 -19.38
C VAL A 710 37.22 -28.29 -18.24
N SER A 711 36.28 -29.02 -17.65
CA SER A 711 36.45 -30.17 -16.74
C SER A 711 36.11 -29.95 -15.26
N LEU A 712 35.24 -30.86 -14.80
CA LEU A 712 35.12 -31.50 -13.48
C LEU A 712 36.49 -32.05 -12.98
N PRO A 713 36.71 -32.46 -11.69
CA PRO A 713 35.75 -33.28 -10.93
C PRO A 713 35.76 -33.27 -9.37
N VAL A 714 34.72 -33.95 -8.81
CA VAL A 714 34.69 -34.89 -7.66
C VAL A 714 35.23 -34.48 -6.26
N GLU A 715 34.30 -34.55 -5.27
CA GLU A 715 34.39 -34.96 -3.85
C GLU A 715 35.60 -34.53 -2.96
N THR A 716 35.37 -34.01 -1.74
CA THR A 716 34.99 -34.84 -0.58
C THR A 716 34.57 -34.02 0.66
N SER A 717 33.80 -34.66 1.56
CA SER A 717 33.81 -34.62 3.06
C SER A 717 34.27 -33.36 3.85
N ALA A 718 33.65 -32.87 4.95
CA ALA A 718 32.37 -33.08 5.65
C ALA A 718 32.27 -32.11 6.89
N ILE A 719 31.33 -32.38 7.82
CA ILE A 719 31.29 -31.98 9.27
C ILE A 719 30.52 -30.70 9.69
N SER A 720 29.41 -30.90 10.45
CA SER A 720 28.83 -30.04 11.53
C SER A 720 28.23 -28.66 11.16
N THR A 721 27.08 -28.17 11.66
CA THR A 721 25.92 -28.63 12.50
C THR A 721 24.69 -27.71 12.20
N TYR A 722 23.52 -27.61 12.88
CA TYR A 722 22.92 -28.11 14.15
C TYR A 722 21.36 -28.22 14.01
N ALA A 723 20.67 -28.56 15.11
CA ALA A 723 19.26 -28.35 15.54
C ALA A 723 18.15 -27.97 14.50
N ARG A 724 16.96 -28.63 14.39
CA ARG A 724 15.88 -29.01 15.37
C ARG A 724 15.21 -27.80 16.06
N LEU A 725 13.89 -27.71 16.35
CA LEU A 725 12.68 -28.59 16.36
C LEU A 725 11.40 -27.64 16.46
N LYS A 726 10.07 -27.94 16.55
CA LYS A 726 9.15 -29.11 16.73
C LYS A 726 7.68 -28.73 16.36
N GLY A 727 6.89 -29.64 15.74
CA GLY A 727 5.39 -29.58 15.65
C GLY A 727 4.83 -28.89 14.39
N LYS A 728 3.75 -29.32 13.70
CA LYS A 728 2.41 -29.92 14.04
C LYS A 728 1.48 -28.98 14.84
N GLY A 729 0.23 -28.67 14.44
CA GLY A 729 -0.51 -28.93 13.17
C GLY A 729 -2.02 -29.22 13.37
N SER A 730 -2.87 -28.86 12.39
CA SER A 730 -4.33 -29.18 12.25
C SER A 730 -5.30 -28.70 13.36
N ALA A 731 -6.62 -28.54 13.16
CA ALA A 731 -7.50 -28.30 12.00
C ALA A 731 -8.97 -28.05 12.50
N ALA A 732 -9.91 -27.71 11.60
CA ALA A 732 -11.39 -27.77 11.79
C ALA A 732 -12.05 -26.81 12.83
N ARG A 733 -13.36 -26.47 12.81
CA ARG A 733 -14.45 -26.41 11.78
C ARG A 733 -15.72 -25.78 12.45
N VAL A 734 -16.72 -25.36 11.66
CA VAL A 734 -18.16 -25.13 12.03
C VAL A 734 -18.57 -23.74 12.60
N GLN A 735 -19.51 -23.10 11.87
CA GLN A 735 -20.64 -22.20 12.22
C GLN A 735 -20.66 -21.37 13.53
N ALA A 736 -21.11 -20.10 13.41
CA ALA A 736 -22.46 -19.63 13.82
C ALA A 736 -22.49 -18.20 14.43
N ARG A 737 -23.48 -17.39 14.00
CA ARG A 737 -24.09 -16.22 14.71
C ARG A 737 -23.13 -15.05 15.10
N SER A 738 -23.55 -13.81 15.36
CA SER A 738 -24.74 -12.96 15.13
C SER A 738 -24.73 -11.91 16.26
N ALA A 739 -24.90 -10.62 15.94
CA ALA A 739 -25.09 -9.49 16.88
C ALA A 739 -23.93 -9.21 17.88
N HIS A 740 -23.42 -7.99 17.95
CA HIS A 740 -24.12 -6.91 18.65
C HIS A 740 -23.87 -5.50 18.12
N SER A 741 -24.74 -4.58 18.52
CA SER A 741 -24.58 -3.12 18.44
C SER A 741 -24.78 -2.53 19.86
N PRO A 742 -24.29 -1.31 20.17
CA PRO A 742 -23.99 -0.91 21.55
C PRO A 742 -25.18 -0.27 22.29
N ARG A 743 -25.03 -0.12 23.62
CA ARG A 743 -25.73 0.93 24.37
C ARG A 743 -24.94 1.43 25.59
N ASN A 744 -25.28 2.64 26.01
CA ASN A 744 -24.51 3.49 26.92
C ASN A 744 -24.72 3.16 28.41
N HIS A 745 -23.84 3.71 29.26
CA HIS A 745 -24.05 3.88 30.70
C HIS A 745 -25.31 4.72 31.01
N GLN A 746 -25.91 4.50 32.19
CA GLN A 746 -26.14 5.60 33.13
C GLN A 746 -26.32 5.11 34.58
N LYS A 747 -25.85 5.94 35.53
CA LYS A 747 -25.82 5.76 37.00
C LYS A 747 -24.81 4.72 37.50
#